data_AF-A0A9C9N482-F1
#
_entry.id   AF-A0A9C9N482-F1
#
_cell.length_a   1.000
_cell.length_b   1.000
_cell.length_c   1.000
_cell.angle_alpha   90.00
_cell.angle_beta   90.00
_cell.angle_gamma   90.00
#
_symmetry.space_group_name_H-M   'P 1'
#
loop_
_entity.id
_entity.type
_entity.pdbx_description
1 polymer ?
#
loop_
_entity_poly.entity_id
_entity_poly.type
_entity_poly.pdbx_seq_one_letter_code
_entity_poly.pdbx_strand_id
1 'polypeptide(L)'
;MTAPSPDAEAALETAALALFAELGWETTDAYHEVHGAGPEATLGREHRGQVVLVPRLRMALERLNPALPAEPLDLGLEELTRDRSAMTPVHANRELYRLLKDGVKVATRSPEGEERVETVYVIDWETPANNDFFLAQQVWITGEVYTRRADLVGFVNGLPLLFGELKAHHRRVEDAFYKNLADYKDAIPHLFWYNGFILLSNGSDARLGTITAGWEHFSRWQKINDEGEEGVISLETLVRGVCAPARFLDIVENYTLFHETQGGMNKIVAKNHQVLGVENALQAVQQIRENQGKLGVFWHTQGSGKSFAMIFFSRKILRKLGGNWTFVVVTDRVDLDDQIYKNFARCGVVTEPEERCRAQSGEHLKQMLDREDHRYVFTLIQKFGTRGGARYPKLSDRDDVIVITDEAHRSQYDVLAMNMRHALPNAAFLAFTGTPLIAGEEKTRQVFGDYVSVYNFRQSVEDRATVPLYYENRIPELELTNRDLNADMERLLEEAELDDAQEERLAREFARQYHLITRDDRLERIAADIVGHFVNRGFLGKAMVVSIDKLTTVRMYRKVQAHWQRTLDELKARLATVPEEERQALAARVAFMAGTDMAVVISQEQGEAAKFAAHGLDILPHRRRLVNEALDEKFKDPADPLRIAFVCAMWRTGFDAPACSTLYLDRPMRNHMLMQTIARANRVFGEKVNGLIVDYVGIFRELQRALAIYGSGAGGGIREGDSPVADKEALVERLQEALAEAEGFCAARGVDLGPILQSEGFERIALMDDAVERIIVNDALQTRYLDLAGDVDRLFCAILPDTRAGEFAPQRRVFVVLATKIRTLAPPVDISGVM
;
A
#
# COMPACT_ATOMS: atom_id res chain seq x y z
N MET A 1 -17.60 -19.16 38.90
CA MET A 1 -17.07 -17.88 38.37
C MET A 1 -18.24 -17.11 37.81
N THR A 2 -18.39 -15.83 38.16
CA THR A 2 -19.35 -14.92 37.53
C THR A 2 -18.96 -14.72 36.07
N ALA A 3 -19.92 -14.78 35.14
CA ALA A 3 -19.66 -14.49 33.74
C ALA A 3 -19.01 -13.10 33.61
N PRO A 4 -17.98 -12.94 32.77
CA PRO A 4 -17.38 -11.63 32.53
C PRO A 4 -18.45 -10.66 32.03
N SER A 5 -18.27 -9.37 32.28
CA SER A 5 -19.12 -8.35 31.66
C SER A 5 -19.14 -8.57 30.15
N PRO A 6 -20.31 -8.55 29.47
CA PRO A 6 -20.39 -8.67 28.00
C PRO A 6 -19.49 -7.69 27.25
N ASP A 7 -19.21 -6.57 27.90
CA ASP A 7 -18.42 -5.44 27.41
C ASP A 7 -16.91 -5.56 27.68
N ALA A 8 -16.47 -6.58 28.42
CA ALA A 8 -15.07 -6.80 28.79
C ALA A 8 -14.29 -7.55 27.70
N GLU A 9 -12.97 -7.34 27.67
CA GLU A 9 -12.03 -8.04 26.78
C GLU A 9 -12.14 -9.56 26.90
N ALA A 10 -12.28 -10.08 28.13
CA ALA A 10 -12.45 -11.52 28.38
C ALA A 10 -13.73 -12.11 27.74
N ALA A 11 -14.79 -11.33 27.56
CA ALA A 11 -15.99 -11.79 26.85
C ALA A 11 -15.73 -11.90 25.34
N LEU A 12 -14.96 -10.96 24.78
CA LEU A 12 -14.54 -11.00 23.39
C LEU A 12 -13.59 -12.17 23.11
N GLU A 13 -12.65 -12.46 24.01
CA GLU A 13 -11.77 -13.64 23.94
C GLU A 13 -12.59 -14.94 23.93
N THR A 14 -13.56 -15.05 24.85
CA THR A 14 -14.44 -16.23 24.92
C THR A 14 -15.25 -16.39 23.63
N ALA A 15 -15.79 -15.30 23.08
CA ALA A 15 -16.50 -15.32 21.80
C ALA A 15 -15.58 -15.71 20.63
N ALA A 16 -14.33 -15.23 20.64
CA ALA A 16 -13.33 -15.61 19.66
C ALA A 16 -13.04 -17.12 19.74
N LEU A 17 -12.79 -17.68 20.93
CA LEU A 17 -12.59 -19.13 21.08
C LEU A 17 -13.77 -19.93 20.51
N ALA A 18 -15.00 -19.55 20.84
CA ALA A 18 -16.18 -20.23 20.32
C ALA A 18 -16.23 -20.19 18.79
N LEU A 19 -15.90 -19.05 18.18
CA LEU A 19 -15.85 -18.89 16.74
C LEU A 19 -14.75 -19.76 16.08
N PHE A 20 -13.57 -19.84 16.68
CA PHE A 20 -12.52 -20.72 16.19
C PHE A 20 -12.90 -22.21 16.32
N ALA A 21 -13.56 -22.59 17.42
CA ALA A 21 -14.09 -23.93 17.61
C ALA A 21 -15.15 -24.28 16.55
N GLU A 22 -16.05 -23.36 16.20
CA GLU A 22 -17.00 -23.53 15.09
C GLU A 22 -16.30 -23.77 13.74
N LEU A 23 -15.13 -23.16 13.52
CA LEU A 23 -14.33 -23.33 12.31
C LEU A 23 -13.48 -24.62 12.32
N GLY A 24 -13.51 -25.40 13.40
CA GLY A 24 -12.81 -26.68 13.52
C GLY A 24 -11.44 -26.61 14.18
N TRP A 25 -11.13 -25.53 14.91
CA TRP A 25 -9.95 -25.48 15.78
C TRP A 25 -10.25 -26.13 17.13
N GLU A 26 -9.31 -26.88 17.67
CA GLU A 26 -9.32 -27.22 19.09
C GLU A 26 -8.93 -25.97 19.90
N THR A 27 -9.59 -25.73 21.05
CA THR A 27 -9.40 -24.48 21.81
C THR A 27 -9.16 -24.72 23.29
N THR A 28 -8.26 -23.95 23.91
CA THR A 28 -7.96 -24.04 25.35
C THR A 28 -7.67 -22.67 25.96
N ASP A 29 -8.02 -22.50 27.24
CA ASP A 29 -7.55 -21.41 28.09
C ASP A 29 -6.24 -21.80 28.79
N ALA A 30 -5.17 -21.06 28.51
CA ALA A 30 -3.83 -21.29 29.06
C ALA A 30 -3.46 -20.33 30.20
N TYR A 31 -4.40 -19.56 30.77
CA TYR A 31 -4.10 -18.61 31.84
C TYR A 31 -3.47 -19.28 33.06
N HIS A 32 -3.94 -20.48 33.41
CA HIS A 32 -3.41 -21.34 34.46
C HIS A 32 -2.68 -22.57 33.89
N GLU A 33 -1.91 -22.37 32.83
CA GLU A 33 -1.13 -23.45 32.22
C GLU A 33 -0.26 -24.20 33.24
N VAL A 34 -0.39 -25.52 33.21
CA VAL A 34 0.50 -26.45 33.89
C VAL A 34 1.59 -26.88 32.91
N HIS A 35 2.85 -26.64 33.28
CA HIS A 35 4.01 -27.02 32.48
C HIS A 35 4.46 -28.46 32.77
N GLY A 36 5.01 -29.12 31.76
CA GLY A 36 5.56 -30.47 31.84
C GLY A 36 5.40 -31.26 30.55
N ALA A 37 6.00 -32.44 30.49
CA ALA A 37 5.90 -33.38 29.36
C ALA A 37 4.82 -34.47 29.56
N GLY A 38 4.11 -34.43 30.69
CA GLY A 38 3.10 -35.42 31.07
C GLY A 38 1.69 -35.05 30.60
N PRO A 39 0.71 -35.98 30.73
CA PRO A 39 -0.68 -35.76 30.31
C PRO A 39 -1.42 -34.67 31.10
N GLU A 40 -0.88 -34.21 32.23
CA GLU A 40 -1.43 -33.09 33.00
C GLU A 40 -0.97 -31.72 32.47
N ALA A 41 -0.02 -31.68 31.54
CA ALA A 41 0.47 -30.43 30.97
C ALA A 41 -0.54 -29.83 29.99
N THR A 42 -0.95 -28.58 30.20
CA THR A 42 -2.04 -27.94 29.45
C THR A 42 -1.69 -27.79 27.96
N LEU A 43 -0.49 -27.29 27.68
CA LEU A 43 0.00 -27.08 26.31
C LEU A 43 1.14 -28.04 25.93
N GLY A 44 1.61 -28.88 26.87
CA GLY A 44 2.77 -29.76 26.66
C GLY A 44 4.11 -29.02 26.58
N ARG A 45 4.19 -27.78 27.11
CA ARG A 45 5.43 -27.01 27.21
C ARG A 45 6.14 -27.29 28.53
N GLU A 46 7.46 -27.44 28.48
CA GLU A 46 8.26 -27.66 29.70
C GLU A 46 8.49 -26.37 30.50
N HIS A 47 8.54 -25.23 29.81
CA HIS A 47 8.69 -23.91 30.42
C HIS A 47 8.12 -22.81 29.51
N ARG A 48 7.93 -21.61 30.06
CA ARG A 48 7.35 -20.45 29.36
C ARG A 48 8.18 -19.90 28.19
N GLY A 49 9.44 -20.31 28.07
CA GLY A 49 10.31 -19.91 26.95
C GLY A 49 10.09 -20.72 25.68
N GLN A 50 9.38 -21.85 25.76
CA GLN A 50 9.01 -22.62 24.57
C GLN A 50 7.79 -21.98 23.92
N VAL A 51 7.87 -21.71 22.62
CA VAL A 51 6.73 -21.22 21.81
C VAL A 51 6.19 -22.28 20.86
N VAL A 52 6.89 -23.41 20.71
CA VAL A 52 6.45 -24.55 19.92
C VAL A 52 5.84 -25.58 20.86
N LEU A 53 4.68 -26.13 20.49
CA LEU A 53 4.04 -27.23 21.20
C LEU A 53 4.67 -28.55 20.71
N VAL A 54 5.85 -28.87 21.25
CA VAL A 54 6.69 -29.99 20.79
C VAL A 54 5.93 -31.32 20.72
N PRO A 55 5.07 -31.71 21.68
CA PRO A 55 4.30 -32.96 21.57
C PRO A 55 3.37 -32.99 20.35
N ARG A 56 2.66 -31.88 20.07
CA ARG A 56 1.78 -31.76 18.90
C ARG A 56 2.56 -31.75 17.60
N LEU A 57 3.70 -31.06 17.56
CA LEU A 57 4.59 -31.04 16.40
C LEU A 57 5.11 -32.44 16.10
N ARG A 58 5.61 -33.17 17.10
CA ARG A 58 6.08 -34.55 16.94
C ARG A 58 4.99 -35.46 16.35
N MET A 59 3.78 -35.43 16.94
CA MET A 59 2.65 -36.22 16.43
C MET A 59 2.28 -35.86 14.99
N ALA A 60 2.35 -34.58 14.62
CA ALA A 60 2.12 -34.15 13.25
C ALA A 60 3.22 -34.62 12.30
N LEU A 61 4.50 -34.53 12.69
CA LEU A 61 5.63 -35.01 11.87
C LEU A 61 5.50 -36.52 11.61
N GLU A 62 5.17 -37.32 12.63
CA GLU A 62 4.93 -38.76 12.48
C GLU A 62 3.74 -39.06 11.55
N ARG A 63 2.63 -38.31 11.72
CA ARG A 63 1.42 -38.46 10.89
C ARG A 63 1.66 -38.11 9.43
N LEU A 64 2.41 -37.05 9.16
CA LEU A 64 2.66 -36.54 7.81
C LEU A 64 3.78 -37.29 7.09
N ASN A 65 4.64 -38.00 7.82
CA ASN A 65 5.79 -38.71 7.26
C ASN A 65 5.80 -40.19 7.69
N PRO A 66 4.75 -40.98 7.43
CA PRO A 66 4.61 -42.35 7.95
C PRO A 66 5.67 -43.33 7.42
N ALA A 67 6.38 -42.96 6.35
CA ALA A 67 7.45 -43.77 5.76
C ALA A 67 8.83 -43.50 6.37
N LEU A 68 9.00 -42.43 7.15
CA LEU A 68 10.30 -42.06 7.74
C LEU A 68 10.49 -42.74 9.11
N PRO A 69 11.69 -43.27 9.40
CA PRO A 69 12.07 -43.68 10.76
C PRO A 69 12.10 -42.50 11.74
N ALA A 70 12.24 -42.78 13.04
CA ALA A 70 12.27 -41.76 14.09
C ALA A 70 13.44 -40.77 13.94
N GLU A 71 14.64 -41.23 13.55
CA GLU A 71 15.84 -40.40 13.46
C GLU A 71 15.68 -39.17 12.53
N PRO A 72 15.23 -39.30 11.26
CA PRO A 72 14.91 -38.12 10.44
C PRO A 72 13.91 -37.16 11.10
N LEU A 73 12.87 -37.68 11.77
CA LEU A 73 11.84 -36.85 12.41
C LEU A 73 12.42 -36.08 13.60
N ASP A 74 13.29 -36.70 14.38
CA ASP A 74 14.00 -36.06 15.50
C ASP A 74 14.91 -34.94 15.00
N LEU A 75 15.71 -35.18 13.97
CA LEU A 75 16.54 -34.15 13.34
C LEU A 75 15.69 -33.01 12.75
N GLY A 76 14.53 -33.35 12.16
CA GLY A 76 13.58 -32.36 11.65
C GLY A 76 13.02 -31.47 12.76
N LEU A 77 12.67 -32.08 13.90
CA LEU A 77 12.21 -31.38 15.10
C LEU A 77 13.31 -30.48 15.70
N GLU A 78 14.55 -30.96 15.77
CA GLU A 78 15.71 -30.18 16.22
C GLU A 78 15.92 -28.94 15.33
N GLU A 79 15.88 -29.10 14.01
CA GLU A 79 16.07 -27.97 13.09
C GLU A 79 14.92 -26.96 13.16
N LEU A 80 13.68 -27.44 13.32
CA LEU A 80 12.51 -26.57 13.49
C LEU A 80 12.57 -25.78 14.80
N THR A 81 13.08 -26.38 15.88
CA THR A 81 13.17 -25.76 17.21
C THR A 81 14.50 -25.06 17.49
N ARG A 82 15.45 -25.12 16.54
CA ARG A 82 16.77 -24.48 16.65
C ARG A 82 16.66 -23.00 17.00
N ASP A 83 17.50 -22.56 17.92
CA ASP A 83 17.62 -21.15 18.28
C ASP A 83 18.02 -20.30 17.05
N ARG A 84 17.30 -19.19 16.87
CA ARG A 84 17.50 -18.23 15.78
C ARG A 84 17.63 -16.80 16.31
N SER A 85 18.00 -16.65 17.57
CA SER A 85 18.17 -15.35 18.24
C SER A 85 19.24 -14.46 17.59
N ALA A 86 20.25 -15.06 16.95
CA ALA A 86 21.28 -14.35 16.19
C ALA A 86 20.78 -13.72 14.87
N MET A 87 19.58 -14.08 14.41
CA MET A 87 18.96 -13.50 13.22
C MET A 87 17.96 -12.42 13.62
N THR A 88 17.75 -11.42 12.76
CA THR A 88 16.57 -10.55 12.91
C THR A 88 15.28 -11.40 12.81
N PRO A 89 14.19 -11.06 13.52
CA PRO A 89 12.97 -11.87 13.52
C PRO A 89 12.41 -12.19 12.13
N VAL A 90 12.45 -11.24 11.19
CA VAL A 90 11.95 -11.46 9.82
C VAL A 90 12.81 -12.43 9.00
N HIS A 91 14.13 -12.48 9.23
CA HIS A 91 15.02 -13.42 8.56
C HIS A 91 14.84 -14.84 9.11
N ALA A 92 14.72 -14.99 10.43
CA ALA A 92 14.32 -16.25 11.06
C ALA A 92 12.97 -16.73 10.52
N ASN A 93 12.01 -15.81 10.37
CA ASN A 93 10.69 -16.09 9.80
C ASN A 93 10.76 -16.54 8.34
N ARG A 94 11.60 -15.92 7.51
CA ARG A 94 11.80 -16.37 6.12
C ARG A 94 12.44 -17.76 6.05
N GLU A 95 13.43 -18.04 6.89
CA GLU A 95 14.10 -19.34 6.94
C GLU A 95 13.09 -20.44 7.33
N LEU A 96 12.38 -20.26 8.44
CA LEU A 96 11.36 -21.21 8.89
C LEU A 96 10.24 -21.35 7.87
N TYR A 97 9.73 -20.26 7.29
CA TYR A 97 8.72 -20.34 6.24
C TYR A 97 9.17 -21.21 5.05
N ARG A 98 10.45 -21.14 4.65
CA ARG A 98 10.99 -22.04 3.61
C ARG A 98 11.00 -23.49 4.06
N LEU A 99 11.41 -23.77 5.30
CA LEU A 99 11.35 -25.13 5.86
C LEU A 99 9.92 -25.69 5.89
N LEU A 100 8.92 -24.86 6.21
CA LEU A 100 7.51 -25.26 6.17
C LEU A 100 7.02 -25.54 4.74
N LYS A 101 7.48 -24.74 3.76
CA LYS A 101 7.07 -24.87 2.35
C LYS A 101 7.76 -26.02 1.63
N ASP A 102 9.05 -26.19 1.84
CA ASP A 102 9.91 -27.08 1.06
C ASP A 102 10.21 -28.41 1.78
N GLY A 103 9.88 -28.49 3.08
CA GLY A 103 10.25 -29.58 3.96
C GLY A 103 11.64 -29.40 4.56
N VAL A 104 11.87 -30.01 5.73
CA VAL A 104 13.16 -29.99 6.42
C VAL A 104 14.04 -31.10 5.86
N LYS A 105 15.14 -30.73 5.21
CA LYS A 105 16.10 -31.69 4.66
C LYS A 105 17.10 -32.10 5.72
N VAL A 106 17.15 -33.38 6.04
CA VAL A 106 18.01 -33.95 7.09
C VAL A 106 18.88 -35.05 6.51
N ALA A 107 20.17 -35.02 6.86
CA ALA A 107 21.11 -36.07 6.47
C ALA A 107 21.07 -37.19 7.52
N THR A 108 20.82 -38.42 7.07
CA THR A 108 20.82 -39.63 7.90
C THR A 108 21.73 -40.68 7.30
N ARG A 109 22.10 -41.70 8.07
CA ARG A 109 22.91 -42.81 7.57
C ARG A 109 22.05 -44.05 7.39
N SER A 110 22.19 -44.70 6.23
CA SER A 110 21.59 -46.01 6.01
C SER A 110 22.23 -47.05 6.96
N PRO A 111 21.56 -48.19 7.21
CA PRO A 111 22.16 -49.32 7.92
C PRO A 111 23.48 -49.83 7.30
N GLU A 112 23.71 -49.51 6.02
CA GLU A 112 24.91 -49.89 5.24
C GLU A 112 26.00 -48.80 5.29
N GLY A 113 25.76 -47.67 5.98
CA GLY A 113 26.72 -46.59 6.19
C GLY A 113 26.71 -45.48 5.15
N GLU A 114 25.79 -45.52 4.18
CA GLU A 114 25.65 -44.47 3.15
C GLU A 114 24.86 -43.27 3.67
N GLU A 115 25.28 -42.06 3.29
CA GLU A 115 24.59 -40.82 3.65
C GLU A 115 23.38 -40.61 2.73
N ARG A 116 22.19 -40.45 3.33
CA ARG A 116 20.94 -40.21 2.63
C ARG A 116 20.27 -38.95 3.16
N VAL A 117 19.87 -38.06 2.24
CA VAL A 117 19.08 -36.88 2.57
C VAL A 117 17.61 -37.25 2.52
N GLU A 118 16.95 -37.24 3.67
CA GLU A 118 15.50 -37.39 3.79
C GLU A 118 14.86 -36.00 3.90
N THR A 119 13.59 -35.87 3.48
CA THR A 119 12.82 -34.64 3.61
C THR A 119 11.65 -34.87 4.55
N VAL A 120 11.60 -34.12 5.66
CA VAL A 120 10.53 -34.17 6.66
C VAL A 120 9.52 -33.07 6.35
N TYR A 121 8.30 -33.45 6.00
CA TYR A 121 7.20 -32.52 5.73
C TYR A 121 6.51 -32.10 7.02
N VAL A 122 6.25 -30.80 7.15
CA VAL A 122 5.75 -30.19 8.40
C VAL A 122 4.28 -29.82 8.33
N ILE A 123 3.78 -29.47 7.13
CA ILE A 123 2.41 -29.07 6.87
C ILE A 123 1.92 -29.78 5.62
N ASP A 124 0.71 -30.35 5.68
CA ASP A 124 0.00 -30.83 4.51
C ASP A 124 -0.79 -29.67 3.89
N TRP A 125 -0.25 -29.09 2.83
CA TRP A 125 -0.83 -27.94 2.13
C TRP A 125 -2.02 -28.30 1.23
N GLU A 126 -2.22 -29.59 0.92
CA GLU A 126 -3.26 -30.05 0.01
C GLU A 126 -4.50 -30.54 0.75
N THR A 127 -4.31 -31.22 1.89
CA THR A 127 -5.39 -31.75 2.71
C THR A 127 -5.38 -31.11 4.10
N PRO A 128 -6.11 -29.99 4.30
CA PRO A 128 -6.10 -29.26 5.57
C PRO A 128 -6.42 -30.14 6.79
N ALA A 129 -7.34 -31.09 6.66
CA ALA A 129 -7.74 -32.00 7.74
C ALA A 129 -6.63 -32.93 8.25
N ASN A 130 -5.51 -33.09 7.52
CA ASN A 130 -4.35 -33.84 7.99
C ASN A 130 -3.46 -33.03 8.95
N ASN A 131 -3.74 -31.74 9.12
CA ASN A 131 -3.04 -30.87 10.06
C ASN A 131 -3.83 -30.74 11.38
N ASP A 132 -3.09 -30.49 12.45
CA ASP A 132 -3.63 -30.13 13.76
C ASP A 132 -3.80 -28.61 13.83
N PHE A 133 -5.01 -28.15 14.18
CA PHE A 133 -5.33 -26.73 14.36
C PHE A 133 -5.74 -26.50 15.81
N PHE A 134 -4.95 -25.73 16.54
CA PHE A 134 -5.14 -25.53 17.97
C PHE A 134 -5.00 -24.05 18.34
N LEU A 135 -5.95 -23.48 19.05
CA LEU A 135 -5.93 -22.10 19.52
C LEU A 135 -5.84 -22.08 21.05
N ALA A 136 -4.82 -21.41 21.58
CA ALA A 136 -4.74 -21.12 23.01
C ALA A 136 -5.00 -19.64 23.26
N GLN A 137 -5.84 -19.35 24.25
CA GLN A 137 -5.93 -18.00 24.80
C GLN A 137 -5.03 -17.84 26.04
N GLN A 138 -4.66 -16.60 26.36
CA GLN A 138 -3.98 -16.24 27.61
C GLN A 138 -2.61 -16.93 27.81
N VAL A 139 -1.79 -17.01 26.75
CA VAL A 139 -0.53 -17.77 26.76
C VAL A 139 0.60 -16.94 27.34
N TRP A 140 1.19 -17.39 28.45
CA TRP A 140 2.37 -16.76 29.06
C TRP A 140 3.67 -17.19 28.37
N ILE A 141 4.44 -16.23 27.85
CA ILE A 141 5.71 -16.47 27.15
C ILE A 141 6.81 -15.65 27.81
N THR A 142 7.96 -16.27 28.05
CA THR A 142 9.15 -15.63 28.63
C THR A 142 10.24 -15.55 27.57
N GLY A 143 10.66 -14.33 27.22
CA GLY A 143 11.85 -14.09 26.41
C GLY A 143 13.12 -14.13 27.24
N GLU A 144 14.15 -13.42 26.80
CA GLU A 144 15.44 -13.38 27.52
C GLU A 144 15.29 -12.77 28.92
N VAL A 145 14.54 -11.67 29.02
CA VAL A 145 14.37 -10.90 30.27
C VAL A 145 12.92 -10.83 30.71
N TYR A 146 12.00 -10.65 29.76
CA TYR A 146 10.62 -10.26 30.06
C TYR A 146 9.63 -11.40 29.82
N THR A 147 8.60 -11.46 30.66
CA THR A 147 7.43 -12.32 30.45
C THR A 147 6.26 -11.48 29.98
N ARG A 148 5.54 -11.99 28.98
CA ARG A 148 4.34 -11.39 28.39
C ARG A 148 3.24 -12.42 28.24
N ARG A 149 2.00 -11.95 28.17
CA ARG A 149 0.82 -12.79 28.02
C ARG A 149 0.14 -12.44 26.70
N ALA A 150 0.22 -13.35 25.75
CA ALA A 150 -0.48 -13.21 24.48
C ALA A 150 -1.97 -13.55 24.67
N ASP A 151 -2.85 -12.73 24.12
CA ASP A 151 -4.30 -12.97 24.25
C ASP A 151 -4.70 -14.20 23.45
N LEU A 152 -4.27 -14.33 22.20
CA LEU A 152 -4.54 -15.48 21.34
C LEU A 152 -3.26 -15.94 20.60
N VAL A 153 -2.98 -17.24 20.63
CA VAL A 153 -1.94 -17.88 19.82
C VAL A 153 -2.52 -19.10 19.12
N GLY A 154 -2.55 -19.05 17.80
CA GLY A 154 -3.02 -20.16 16.97
C GLY A 154 -1.85 -20.98 16.42
N PHE A 155 -1.93 -22.27 16.66
CA PHE A 155 -0.93 -23.27 16.32
C PHE A 155 -1.42 -24.15 15.17
N VAL A 156 -0.54 -24.39 14.20
CA VAL A 156 -0.73 -25.42 13.18
C VAL A 156 0.37 -26.45 13.35
N ASN A 157 0.00 -27.70 13.59
CA ASN A 157 0.96 -28.78 13.90
C ASN A 157 1.92 -28.39 15.04
N GLY A 158 1.41 -27.69 16.06
CA GLY A 158 2.19 -27.20 17.20
C GLY A 158 3.08 -25.97 16.95
N LEU A 159 3.09 -25.39 15.75
CA LEU A 159 3.85 -24.17 15.42
C LEU A 159 2.98 -22.91 15.52
N PRO A 160 3.43 -21.82 16.17
CA PRO A 160 2.62 -20.61 16.40
C PRO A 160 2.52 -19.74 15.14
N LEU A 161 1.58 -20.07 14.24
CA LEU A 161 1.39 -19.38 12.96
C LEU A 161 0.43 -18.18 13.05
N LEU A 162 -0.40 -18.08 14.08
CA LEU A 162 -1.29 -16.95 14.32
C LEU A 162 -0.97 -16.30 15.66
N PHE A 163 -0.84 -14.98 15.65
CA PHE A 163 -0.82 -14.17 16.86
C PHE A 163 -2.02 -13.22 16.82
N GLY A 164 -2.82 -13.19 17.90
CA GLY A 164 -3.97 -12.33 18.04
C GLY A 164 -3.88 -11.49 19.31
N GLU A 165 -4.12 -10.18 19.18
CA GLU A 165 -4.22 -9.25 20.31
C GLU A 165 -5.60 -8.61 20.30
N LEU A 166 -6.28 -8.68 21.44
CA LEU A 166 -7.63 -8.17 21.60
C LEU A 166 -7.64 -6.96 22.53
N LYS A 167 -8.65 -6.11 22.36
CA LYS A 167 -8.92 -4.97 23.23
C LYS A 167 -10.40 -4.94 23.56
N ALA A 168 -10.75 -4.37 24.71
CA ALA A 168 -12.15 -4.06 25.00
C ALA A 168 -12.79 -3.21 23.89
N HIS A 169 -14.09 -3.41 23.62
CA HIS A 169 -14.82 -2.80 22.50
C HIS A 169 -14.73 -1.26 22.39
N HIS A 170 -14.58 -0.57 23.53
CA HIS A 170 -14.48 0.89 23.61
C HIS A 170 -13.04 1.42 23.45
N ARG A 171 -12.03 0.54 23.39
CA ARG A 171 -10.62 0.90 23.20
C ARG A 171 -10.28 0.92 21.71
N ARG A 172 -9.25 1.69 21.36
CA ARG A 172 -8.76 1.79 19.99
C ARG A 172 -7.93 0.56 19.62
N VAL A 173 -8.15 0.00 18.43
CA VAL A 173 -7.32 -1.10 17.93
C VAL A 173 -5.86 -0.67 17.71
N GLU A 174 -5.61 0.63 17.50
CA GLU A 174 -4.25 1.17 17.49
C GLU A 174 -3.44 0.84 18.75
N ASP A 175 -4.09 0.78 19.92
CA ASP A 175 -3.41 0.46 21.18
C ASP A 175 -2.83 -0.96 21.15
N ALA A 176 -3.54 -1.91 20.53
CA ALA A 176 -3.04 -3.28 20.33
C ALA A 176 -1.76 -3.30 19.49
N PHE A 177 -1.59 -2.35 18.56
CA PHE A 177 -0.38 -2.22 17.75
C PHE A 177 0.75 -1.52 18.51
N TYR A 178 0.53 -0.28 18.95
CA TYR A 178 1.58 0.59 19.47
C TYR A 178 2.00 0.26 20.90
N LYS A 179 1.12 -0.34 21.72
CA LYS A 179 1.43 -0.67 23.12
C LYS A 179 1.77 -2.14 23.30
N ASN A 180 1.01 -3.04 22.67
CA ASN A 180 1.15 -4.48 22.90
C ASN A 180 2.06 -5.15 21.86
N LEU A 181 1.69 -5.11 20.57
CA LEU A 181 2.47 -5.79 19.54
C LEU A 181 3.92 -5.27 19.45
N ALA A 182 4.11 -3.94 19.56
CA ALA A 182 5.45 -3.34 19.58
C ALA A 182 6.31 -3.91 20.72
N ASP A 183 5.77 -3.95 21.94
CA ASP A 183 6.46 -4.50 23.11
C ASP A 183 6.70 -6.01 23.00
N TYR A 184 5.75 -6.80 22.48
CA TYR A 184 5.94 -8.24 22.29
C TYR A 184 7.05 -8.57 21.30
N LYS A 185 7.20 -7.77 20.24
CA LYS A 185 8.28 -7.97 19.27
C LYS A 185 9.66 -7.83 19.90
N ASP A 186 9.80 -7.02 20.94
CA ASP A 186 11.06 -6.81 21.66
C ASP A 186 11.20 -7.79 22.84
N ALA A 187 10.13 -8.01 23.60
CA ALA A 187 10.13 -8.84 24.81
C ALA A 187 10.15 -10.35 24.52
N ILE A 188 9.43 -10.81 23.48
CA ILE A 188 9.27 -12.22 23.11
C ILE A 188 9.45 -12.46 21.59
N PRO A 189 10.58 -12.01 20.99
CA PRO A 189 10.79 -12.03 19.53
C PRO A 189 10.69 -13.43 18.91
N HIS A 190 11.03 -14.46 19.68
CA HIS A 190 11.06 -15.85 19.23
C HIS A 190 9.68 -16.45 18.92
N LEU A 191 8.59 -15.88 19.47
CA LEU A 191 7.23 -16.21 19.05
C LEU A 191 7.01 -15.89 17.56
N PHE A 192 7.61 -14.80 17.09
CA PHE A 192 7.42 -14.28 15.74
C PHE A 192 8.32 -14.94 14.68
N TRP A 193 9.19 -15.87 15.07
CA TRP A 193 9.99 -16.65 14.14
C TRP A 193 9.13 -17.58 13.27
N TYR A 194 7.99 -18.05 13.75
CA TYR A 194 7.10 -18.94 12.98
C TYR A 194 5.90 -18.21 12.40
N ASN A 195 5.53 -17.07 13.01
CA ASN A 195 4.28 -16.36 12.75
C ASN A 195 3.97 -16.24 11.26
N GLY A 196 2.79 -16.69 10.84
CA GLY A 196 2.21 -16.47 9.52
C GLY A 196 1.73 -15.02 9.39
N PHE A 197 0.76 -14.64 10.22
CA PHE A 197 0.19 -13.29 10.25
C PHE A 197 -0.35 -12.93 11.64
N ILE A 198 -0.67 -11.65 11.82
CA ILE A 198 -1.12 -11.03 13.07
C ILE A 198 -2.53 -10.48 12.90
N LEU A 199 -3.39 -10.75 13.88
CA LEU A 199 -4.74 -10.23 14.01
C LEU A 199 -4.79 -9.24 15.19
N LEU A 200 -5.25 -8.01 14.95
CA LEU A 200 -5.52 -7.03 16.00
C LEU A 200 -7.00 -6.66 15.99
N SER A 201 -7.68 -6.67 17.13
CA SER A 201 -9.11 -6.32 17.15
C SER A 201 -9.62 -5.78 18.48
N ASN A 202 -10.72 -5.03 18.43
CA ASN A 202 -11.56 -4.72 19.58
C ASN A 202 -12.98 -5.30 19.43
N GLY A 203 -13.16 -6.28 18.53
CA GLY A 203 -14.46 -6.85 18.15
C GLY A 203 -15.11 -6.10 16.98
N SER A 204 -15.22 -4.78 17.06
CA SER A 204 -15.88 -3.94 16.04
C SER A 204 -14.96 -3.48 14.89
N ASP A 205 -13.66 -3.33 15.15
CA ASP A 205 -12.63 -3.16 14.13
C ASP A 205 -11.65 -4.33 14.27
N ALA A 206 -11.21 -4.86 13.13
CA ALA A 206 -10.32 -6.01 13.08
C ALA A 206 -9.38 -5.86 11.88
N ARG A 207 -8.10 -6.08 12.12
CA ARG A 207 -7.05 -5.85 11.13
C ARG A 207 -6.06 -6.99 11.09
N LEU A 208 -5.64 -7.30 9.86
CA LEU A 208 -4.66 -8.33 9.53
C LEU A 208 -3.37 -7.65 9.08
N GLY A 209 -2.22 -8.10 9.60
CA GLY A 209 -0.90 -7.62 9.21
C GLY A 209 0.18 -8.66 9.44
N THR A 210 1.44 -8.22 9.31
CA THR A 210 2.63 -9.07 9.50
C THR A 210 3.60 -8.42 10.47
N ILE A 211 4.61 -9.18 10.89
CA ILE A 211 5.63 -8.74 11.86
C ILE A 211 6.41 -7.48 11.44
N THR A 212 6.50 -7.19 10.14
CA THR A 212 7.21 -6.01 9.61
C THR A 212 6.27 -4.91 9.12
N ALA A 213 4.96 -5.12 9.15
CA ALA A 213 4.00 -4.14 8.67
C ALA A 213 3.89 -2.95 9.64
N GLY A 214 3.93 -1.73 9.10
CA GLY A 214 3.46 -0.53 9.81
C GLY A 214 1.95 -0.55 10.00
N TRP A 215 1.42 0.27 10.92
CA TRP A 215 -0.02 0.35 11.23
C TRP A 215 -0.88 0.60 9.98
N GLU A 216 -0.40 1.42 9.05
CA GLU A 216 -1.04 1.73 7.77
C GLU A 216 -1.19 0.52 6.83
N HIS A 217 -0.47 -0.57 7.11
CA HIS A 217 -0.49 -1.81 6.35
C HIS A 217 -1.24 -2.93 7.08
N PHE A 218 -1.73 -2.68 8.29
CA PHE A 218 -2.72 -3.53 8.94
C PHE A 218 -4.10 -3.30 8.30
N SER A 219 -4.46 -4.18 7.36
CA SER A 219 -5.64 -4.05 6.52
C SER A 219 -6.88 -4.67 7.15
N ARG A 220 -8.04 -4.05 6.91
CA ARG A 220 -9.34 -4.61 7.26
C ARG A 220 -9.70 -5.76 6.33
N TRP A 221 -10.41 -6.75 6.88
CA TRP A 221 -10.98 -7.85 6.12
C TRP A 221 -12.50 -7.75 6.18
N GLN A 222 -13.15 -7.47 5.05
CA GLN A 222 -14.56 -7.06 5.02
C GLN A 222 -15.49 -8.08 4.40
N LYS A 223 -14.95 -8.98 3.56
CA LYS A 223 -15.72 -9.97 2.80
C LYS A 223 -15.13 -11.36 3.03
N ILE A 224 -15.99 -12.36 3.13
CA ILE A 224 -15.61 -13.72 3.52
C ILE A 224 -15.35 -14.58 2.28
N ASN A 225 -16.31 -14.69 1.36
CA ASN A 225 -16.21 -15.64 0.24
C ASN A 225 -16.23 -14.99 -1.13
N ASP A 226 -16.97 -13.89 -1.30
CA ASP A 226 -17.22 -13.30 -2.61
C ASP A 226 -17.04 -11.78 -2.63
N GLU A 227 -16.57 -11.24 -3.76
CA GLU A 227 -16.37 -9.80 -3.93
C GLU A 227 -17.70 -9.00 -3.92
N GLY A 228 -18.83 -9.64 -4.20
CA GLY A 228 -20.17 -9.05 -4.18
C GLY A 228 -20.80 -8.99 -2.79
N GLU A 229 -20.19 -9.58 -1.76
CA GLU A 229 -20.67 -9.47 -0.38
C GLU A 229 -20.64 -8.02 0.12
N GLU A 230 -21.62 -7.65 0.95
CA GLU A 230 -21.58 -6.39 1.69
C GLU A 230 -20.42 -6.42 2.68
N GLY A 231 -19.56 -5.40 2.62
CA GLY A 231 -18.37 -5.33 3.47
C GLY A 231 -18.74 -5.08 4.93
N VAL A 232 -18.42 -6.03 5.81
CA VAL A 232 -18.62 -5.88 7.27
C VAL A 232 -17.29 -5.96 7.98
N ILE A 233 -16.89 -4.88 8.66
CA ILE A 233 -15.67 -4.88 9.47
C ILE A 233 -16.03 -5.41 10.85
N SER A 234 -15.50 -6.58 11.21
CA SER A 234 -15.63 -7.14 12.55
C SER A 234 -14.58 -8.23 12.77
N LEU A 235 -14.35 -8.59 14.05
CA LEU A 235 -13.54 -9.76 14.40
C LEU A 235 -14.10 -11.03 13.76
N GLU A 236 -15.43 -11.18 13.76
CA GLU A 236 -16.10 -12.36 13.21
C GLU A 236 -15.83 -12.50 11.71
N THR A 237 -16.02 -11.43 10.94
CA THR A 237 -15.80 -11.44 9.49
C THR A 237 -14.35 -11.78 9.17
N LEU A 238 -13.38 -11.21 9.90
CA LEU A 238 -11.97 -11.50 9.68
C LEU A 238 -11.66 -12.96 10.03
N VAL A 239 -12.09 -13.47 11.18
CA VAL A 239 -11.82 -14.85 11.59
C VAL A 239 -12.47 -15.86 10.64
N ARG A 240 -13.72 -15.66 10.22
CA ARG A 240 -14.37 -16.52 9.20
C ARG A 240 -13.68 -16.37 7.83
N GLY A 241 -13.26 -15.15 7.50
CA GLY A 241 -12.60 -14.79 6.25
C GLY A 241 -11.14 -15.23 6.14
N VAL A 242 -10.48 -15.64 7.21
CA VAL A 242 -9.03 -15.91 7.20
C VAL A 242 -8.66 -17.19 7.96
N CYS A 243 -9.35 -17.51 9.05
CA CYS A 243 -8.95 -18.57 9.99
C CYS A 243 -9.64 -19.91 9.79
N ALA A 244 -10.55 -20.06 8.82
CA ALA A 244 -11.04 -21.38 8.43
C ALA A 244 -9.85 -22.25 7.97
N PRO A 245 -9.68 -23.50 8.45
CA PRO A 245 -8.45 -24.29 8.24
C PRO A 245 -7.88 -24.29 6.81
N ALA A 246 -8.72 -24.53 5.81
CA ALA A 246 -8.32 -24.51 4.40
C ALA A 246 -7.82 -23.13 3.95
N ARG A 247 -8.53 -22.07 4.36
CA ARG A 247 -8.20 -20.69 3.99
C ARG A 247 -6.98 -20.17 4.74
N PHE A 248 -6.81 -20.56 6.00
CA PHE A 248 -5.64 -20.23 6.80
C PHE A 248 -4.37 -20.77 6.14
N LEU A 249 -4.36 -22.07 5.79
CA LEU A 249 -3.22 -22.67 5.10
C LEU A 249 -2.98 -22.04 3.74
N ASP A 250 -4.04 -21.79 2.97
CA ASP A 250 -3.90 -21.16 1.65
C ASP A 250 -3.33 -19.74 1.74
N ILE A 251 -3.72 -18.95 2.75
CA ILE A 251 -3.17 -17.60 2.98
C ILE A 251 -1.69 -17.67 3.37
N VAL A 252 -1.33 -18.55 4.31
CA VAL A 252 0.06 -18.76 4.70
C VAL A 252 0.89 -19.23 3.50
N GLU A 253 0.38 -20.19 2.73
CA GLU A 253 1.10 -20.81 1.63
C GLU A 253 1.27 -19.87 0.44
N ASN A 254 0.16 -19.34 -0.06
CA ASN A 254 0.03 -18.74 -1.38
C ASN A 254 -0.07 -17.22 -1.36
N TYR A 255 -0.44 -16.64 -0.22
CA TYR A 255 -0.65 -15.20 -0.07
C TYR A 255 0.34 -14.53 0.87
N THR A 256 1.50 -15.16 1.11
CA THR A 256 2.61 -14.61 1.90
C THR A 256 3.86 -14.41 1.03
N LEU A 257 4.47 -13.23 1.10
CA LEU A 257 5.72 -12.88 0.40
C LEU A 257 6.75 -12.28 1.36
N PHE A 258 8.03 -12.42 1.00
CA PHE A 258 9.13 -11.67 1.61
C PHE A 258 9.72 -10.79 0.51
N HIS A 259 9.65 -9.48 0.69
CA HIS A 259 10.06 -8.47 -0.28
C HIS A 259 11.29 -7.72 0.25
N GLU A 260 12.40 -7.86 -0.46
CA GLU A 260 13.67 -7.24 -0.10
C GLU A 260 13.74 -5.78 -0.56
N THR A 261 14.08 -4.88 0.36
CA THR A 261 14.22 -3.44 0.12
C THR A 261 15.57 -2.95 0.66
N GLN A 262 15.98 -1.73 0.32
CA GLN A 262 17.17 -1.13 0.91
C GLN A 262 17.06 -1.00 2.45
N GLY A 263 15.85 -0.79 2.97
CA GLY A 263 15.57 -0.72 4.40
C GLY A 263 15.48 -2.08 5.11
N GLY A 264 15.76 -3.18 4.41
CA GLY A 264 15.68 -4.54 4.93
C GLY A 264 14.53 -5.34 4.34
N MET A 265 14.19 -6.44 5.02
CA MET A 265 13.21 -7.41 4.56
C MET A 265 11.82 -7.12 5.07
N ASN A 266 10.85 -7.01 4.17
CA ASN A 266 9.44 -6.84 4.51
C ASN A 266 8.67 -8.13 4.26
N LYS A 267 8.00 -8.66 5.28
CA LYS A 267 6.99 -9.70 5.12
C LYS A 267 5.66 -9.06 4.72
N ILE A 268 5.03 -9.59 3.68
CA ILE A 268 3.77 -9.11 3.12
C ILE A 268 2.76 -10.25 3.15
N VAL A 269 1.52 -9.95 3.57
CA VAL A 269 0.36 -10.81 3.41
C VAL A 269 -0.65 -10.13 2.49
N ALA A 270 -1.37 -10.90 1.68
CA ALA A 270 -2.37 -10.34 0.77
C ALA A 270 -3.55 -9.71 1.53
N LYS A 271 -4.13 -8.67 0.92
CA LYS A 271 -5.36 -8.02 1.37
C LYS A 271 -6.60 -8.74 0.84
N ASN A 272 -7.75 -8.47 1.45
CA ASN A 272 -9.03 -9.12 1.13
C ASN A 272 -9.35 -9.11 -0.38
N HIS A 273 -9.25 -7.95 -1.05
CA HIS A 273 -9.50 -7.83 -2.50
C HIS A 273 -8.50 -8.58 -3.36
N GLN A 274 -7.24 -8.75 -2.90
CA GLN A 274 -6.23 -9.49 -3.66
C GLN A 274 -6.49 -11.00 -3.59
N VAL A 275 -6.88 -11.51 -2.43
CA VAL A 275 -7.22 -12.94 -2.28
C VAL A 275 -8.43 -13.28 -3.11
N LEU A 276 -9.55 -12.56 -2.95
CA LEU A 276 -10.77 -12.82 -3.70
C LEU A 276 -10.56 -12.69 -5.22
N GLY A 277 -9.86 -11.65 -5.66
CA GLY A 277 -9.60 -11.46 -7.08
C GLY A 277 -8.73 -12.55 -7.69
N VAL A 278 -7.72 -13.04 -6.96
CA VAL A 278 -6.85 -14.13 -7.42
C VAL A 278 -7.61 -15.45 -7.43
N GLU A 279 -8.48 -15.73 -6.45
CA GLU A 279 -9.37 -16.90 -6.50
C GLU A 279 -10.27 -16.88 -7.74
N ASN A 280 -10.88 -15.73 -8.06
CA ASN A 280 -11.72 -15.60 -9.26
C ASN A 280 -10.91 -15.85 -10.54
N ALA A 281 -9.70 -15.31 -10.63
CA ALA A 281 -8.81 -15.55 -11.76
C ALA A 281 -8.39 -17.02 -11.88
N LEU A 282 -8.18 -17.71 -10.75
CA LEU A 282 -7.88 -19.15 -10.74
C LEU A 282 -9.06 -19.99 -11.21
N GLN A 283 -10.29 -19.64 -10.84
CA GLN A 283 -11.50 -20.28 -11.38
C GLN A 283 -11.57 -20.14 -12.91
N ALA A 284 -11.23 -18.96 -13.45
CA ALA A 284 -11.15 -18.77 -14.89
C ALA A 284 -10.06 -19.65 -15.55
N VAL A 285 -8.92 -19.89 -14.88
CA VAL A 285 -7.89 -20.81 -15.38
C VAL A 285 -8.37 -22.27 -15.35
N GLN A 286 -9.14 -22.68 -14.34
CA GLN A 286 -9.74 -24.02 -14.32
C GLN A 286 -10.69 -24.27 -15.50
N GLN A 287 -11.27 -23.19 -16.06
CA GLN A 287 -12.16 -23.20 -17.21
C GLN A 287 -11.47 -22.76 -18.52
N ILE A 288 -10.13 -22.81 -18.59
CA ILE A 288 -9.31 -22.28 -19.71
C ILE A 288 -9.75 -22.76 -21.11
N ARG A 289 -10.30 -23.97 -21.22
CA ARG A 289 -10.81 -24.50 -22.49
C ARG A 289 -12.15 -23.89 -22.89
N GLU A 290 -13.04 -23.69 -21.91
CA GLU A 290 -14.40 -23.18 -22.12
C GLU A 290 -14.39 -21.69 -22.44
N ASN A 291 -13.56 -20.92 -21.73
CA ASN A 291 -13.37 -19.49 -21.99
C ASN A 291 -12.40 -19.22 -23.16
N GLN A 292 -11.92 -20.26 -23.85
CA GLN A 292 -10.97 -20.16 -24.96
C GLN A 292 -9.69 -19.40 -24.59
N GLY A 293 -9.20 -19.51 -23.36
CA GLY A 293 -8.01 -18.80 -22.87
C GLY A 293 -8.24 -17.33 -22.51
N LYS A 294 -9.50 -16.89 -22.34
CA LYS A 294 -9.86 -15.53 -21.89
C LYS A 294 -10.07 -15.55 -20.38
N LEU A 295 -9.05 -15.20 -19.61
CA LEU A 295 -9.08 -15.28 -18.13
C LEU A 295 -9.74 -14.06 -17.48
N GLY A 296 -9.97 -13.00 -18.25
CA GLY A 296 -10.70 -11.81 -17.86
C GLY A 296 -9.82 -10.58 -17.61
N VAL A 297 -10.47 -9.54 -17.09
CA VAL A 297 -9.84 -8.26 -16.72
C VAL A 297 -9.89 -8.06 -15.20
N PHE A 298 -8.72 -7.93 -14.61
CA PHE A 298 -8.47 -7.66 -13.21
C PHE A 298 -8.32 -6.14 -13.02
N TRP A 299 -9.45 -5.48 -12.74
CA TRP A 299 -9.49 -4.02 -12.61
C TRP A 299 -9.36 -3.61 -11.15
N HIS A 300 -8.17 -3.16 -10.79
CA HIS A 300 -7.83 -2.81 -9.43
C HIS A 300 -7.16 -1.45 -9.41
N THR A 301 -7.69 -0.51 -8.63
CA THR A 301 -7.20 0.87 -8.59
C THR A 301 -5.70 0.95 -8.34
N GLN A 302 -5.06 1.97 -8.88
CA GLN A 302 -3.61 2.07 -8.78
C GLN A 302 -3.16 2.24 -7.33
N GLY A 303 -2.34 1.29 -6.89
CA GLY A 303 -1.86 1.22 -5.50
C GLY A 303 -2.54 0.21 -4.61
N SER A 304 -3.49 -0.53 -5.14
CA SER A 304 -4.10 -1.69 -4.47
C SER A 304 -3.13 -2.88 -4.30
N GLY A 305 -1.97 -2.86 -4.94
CA GLY A 305 -1.00 -3.97 -4.94
C GLY A 305 -1.14 -4.95 -6.11
N LYS A 306 -1.53 -4.48 -7.31
CA LYS A 306 -1.69 -5.32 -8.53
C LYS A 306 -0.48 -6.22 -8.81
N SER A 307 0.74 -5.69 -8.73
CA SER A 307 1.96 -6.46 -9.01
C SER A 307 2.17 -7.61 -8.01
N PHE A 308 1.74 -7.46 -6.75
CA PHE A 308 1.73 -8.56 -5.78
C PHE A 308 0.62 -9.57 -6.11
N ALA A 309 -0.55 -9.14 -6.56
CA ALA A 309 -1.61 -10.03 -7.02
C ALA A 309 -1.15 -10.90 -8.22
N MET A 310 -0.38 -10.33 -9.16
CA MET A 310 0.24 -11.12 -10.24
C MET A 310 1.15 -12.23 -9.71
N ILE A 311 1.97 -11.92 -8.70
CA ILE A 311 2.86 -12.90 -8.05
C ILE A 311 2.05 -13.99 -7.31
N PHE A 312 1.02 -13.59 -6.56
CA PHE A 312 0.16 -14.55 -5.85
C PHE A 312 -0.51 -15.50 -6.84
N PHE A 313 -1.08 -14.96 -7.91
CA PHE A 313 -1.71 -15.71 -8.99
C PHE A 313 -0.74 -16.71 -9.64
N SER A 314 0.43 -16.25 -10.10
CA SER A 314 1.38 -17.12 -10.80
C SER A 314 1.94 -18.23 -9.89
N ARG A 315 2.27 -17.91 -8.63
CA ARG A 315 2.78 -18.90 -7.67
C ARG A 315 1.72 -19.93 -7.30
N LYS A 316 0.47 -19.51 -7.12
CA LYS A 316 -0.61 -20.42 -6.76
C LYS A 316 -0.94 -21.39 -7.91
N ILE A 317 -0.91 -20.93 -9.17
CA ILE A 317 -1.02 -21.82 -10.34
C ILE A 317 0.08 -22.88 -10.35
N LEU A 318 1.35 -22.47 -10.24
CA LEU A 318 2.49 -23.38 -10.27
C LEU A 318 2.40 -24.47 -9.19
N ARG A 319 1.80 -24.15 -8.05
CA ARG A 319 1.64 -25.08 -6.92
C ARG A 319 0.42 -25.98 -7.08
N LYS A 320 -0.75 -25.40 -7.35
CA LYS A 320 -2.04 -26.11 -7.29
C LYS A 320 -2.44 -26.79 -8.58
N LEU A 321 -2.04 -26.25 -9.74
CA LEU A 321 -2.33 -26.86 -11.04
C LEU A 321 -1.17 -27.72 -11.54
N GLY A 322 0.05 -27.53 -11.01
CA GLY A 322 1.25 -28.20 -11.49
C GLY A 322 1.56 -27.89 -12.97
N GLY A 323 2.50 -28.62 -13.56
CA GLY A 323 2.89 -28.44 -14.97
C GLY A 323 3.93 -27.35 -15.22
N ASN A 324 4.29 -27.17 -16.49
CA ASN A 324 5.41 -26.32 -16.94
C ASN A 324 4.92 -24.91 -17.35
N TRP A 325 4.07 -24.30 -16.53
CA TRP A 325 3.50 -23.00 -16.86
C TRP A 325 4.57 -21.92 -17.04
N THR A 326 4.47 -21.19 -18.15
CA THR A 326 5.26 -19.98 -18.42
C THR A 326 4.36 -18.75 -18.33
N PHE A 327 4.76 -17.77 -17.51
CA PHE A 327 4.06 -16.49 -17.37
C PHE A 327 4.78 -15.41 -18.18
N VAL A 328 4.09 -14.87 -19.18
CA VAL A 328 4.60 -13.77 -20.01
C VAL A 328 4.00 -12.47 -19.49
N VAL A 329 4.79 -11.69 -18.75
CA VAL A 329 4.40 -10.39 -18.23
C VAL A 329 4.66 -9.33 -19.30
N VAL A 330 3.60 -8.68 -19.75
CA VAL A 330 3.62 -7.69 -20.84
C VAL A 330 3.31 -6.32 -20.29
N THR A 331 4.17 -5.36 -20.61
CA THR A 331 3.99 -3.96 -20.24
C THR A 331 4.07 -3.06 -21.47
N ASP A 332 3.64 -1.81 -21.34
CA ASP A 332 3.65 -0.82 -22.43
C ASP A 332 4.88 0.10 -22.39
N ARG A 333 5.67 0.10 -21.32
CA ARG A 333 6.80 1.03 -21.13
C ARG A 333 7.96 0.36 -20.39
N VAL A 334 9.18 0.80 -20.71
CA VAL A 334 10.44 0.25 -20.16
C VAL A 334 10.54 0.44 -18.65
N ASP A 335 10.12 1.59 -18.13
CA ASP A 335 10.14 1.91 -16.70
C ASP A 335 9.14 1.06 -15.90
N LEU A 336 7.95 0.83 -16.45
CA LEU A 336 6.96 -0.07 -15.85
C LEU A 336 7.45 -1.53 -15.88
N ASP A 337 8.03 -1.98 -16.99
CA ASP A 337 8.64 -3.30 -17.13
C ASP A 337 9.72 -3.54 -16.07
N ASP A 338 10.63 -2.58 -15.92
CA ASP A 338 11.72 -2.62 -14.94
C ASP A 338 11.19 -2.70 -13.50
N GLN A 339 10.14 -1.94 -13.18
CA GLN A 339 9.53 -1.95 -11.86
C GLN A 339 8.86 -3.28 -11.54
N ILE A 340 8.07 -3.85 -12.46
CA ILE A 340 7.40 -5.14 -12.23
C ILE A 340 8.46 -6.25 -12.12
N TYR A 341 9.45 -6.27 -13.01
CA TYR A 341 10.57 -7.21 -12.94
C TYR A 341 11.28 -7.14 -11.58
N LYS A 342 11.70 -5.94 -11.14
CA LYS A 342 12.35 -5.75 -9.84
C LYS A 342 11.48 -6.20 -8.69
N ASN A 343 10.16 -6.00 -8.74
CA ASN A 343 9.24 -6.49 -7.71
C ASN A 343 9.23 -8.02 -7.62
N PHE A 344 9.18 -8.72 -8.76
CA PHE A 344 9.25 -10.18 -8.81
C PHE A 344 10.61 -10.70 -8.30
N ALA A 345 11.71 -10.07 -8.69
CA ALA A 345 13.06 -10.42 -8.22
C ALA A 345 13.23 -10.19 -6.72
N ARG A 346 12.78 -9.03 -6.19
CA ARG A 346 12.82 -8.70 -4.75
C ARG A 346 11.95 -9.63 -3.89
N CYS A 347 10.93 -10.26 -4.47
CA CYS A 347 10.14 -11.30 -3.82
C CYS A 347 10.78 -12.71 -3.90
N GLY A 348 11.94 -12.84 -4.56
CA GLY A 348 12.61 -14.12 -4.80
C GLY A 348 11.84 -15.06 -5.72
N VAL A 349 10.94 -14.52 -6.55
CA VAL A 349 10.10 -15.28 -7.49
C VAL A 349 10.82 -15.53 -8.80
N VAL A 350 11.59 -14.54 -9.23
CA VAL A 350 12.53 -14.65 -10.36
C VAL A 350 13.94 -14.74 -9.79
N THR A 351 14.60 -15.87 -10.02
CA THR A 351 15.97 -16.14 -9.55
C THR A 351 16.98 -16.19 -10.68
N GLU A 352 16.52 -16.15 -11.93
CA GLU A 352 17.35 -16.11 -13.13
C GLU A 352 17.92 -14.70 -13.35
N PRO A 353 19.09 -14.57 -14.02
CA PRO A 353 19.63 -13.26 -14.40
C PRO A 353 18.67 -12.47 -15.29
N GLU A 354 18.70 -11.14 -15.16
CA GLU A 354 17.78 -10.22 -15.84
C GLU A 354 17.75 -10.43 -17.36
N GLU A 355 18.93 -10.61 -17.97
CA GLU A 355 19.07 -10.73 -19.42
C GLU A 355 18.43 -12.01 -19.96
N ARG A 356 18.21 -13.01 -19.10
CA ARG A 356 17.56 -14.28 -19.44
C ARG A 356 16.04 -14.24 -19.28
N CYS A 357 15.49 -13.29 -18.54
CA CYS A 357 14.04 -13.18 -18.34
C CYS A 357 13.42 -12.01 -19.10
N ARG A 358 14.20 -11.01 -19.52
CA ARG A 358 13.70 -9.85 -20.26
C ARG A 358 13.98 -10.00 -21.76
N ALA A 359 12.91 -10.15 -22.54
CA ALA A 359 13.04 -10.25 -23.99
C ALA A 359 13.61 -8.96 -24.57
N GLN A 360 14.60 -9.05 -25.47
CA GLN A 360 15.27 -7.87 -26.07
C GLN A 360 14.64 -7.50 -27.42
N SER A 361 14.07 -8.47 -28.12
CA SER A 361 13.43 -8.33 -29.43
C SER A 361 12.30 -9.36 -29.58
N GLY A 362 11.48 -9.23 -30.63
CA GLY A 362 10.48 -10.25 -30.97
C GLY A 362 11.10 -11.62 -31.30
N GLU A 363 12.30 -11.65 -31.89
CA GLU A 363 13.03 -12.90 -32.14
C GLU A 363 13.59 -13.51 -30.85
N HIS A 364 14.11 -12.69 -29.93
CA HIS A 364 14.53 -13.18 -28.61
C HIS A 364 13.33 -13.74 -27.85
N LEU A 365 12.18 -13.07 -27.88
CA LEU A 365 10.94 -13.57 -27.27
C LEU A 365 10.53 -14.93 -27.87
N LYS A 366 10.66 -15.10 -29.19
CA LYS A 366 10.41 -16.40 -29.84
C LYS A 366 11.32 -17.49 -29.29
N GLN A 367 12.62 -17.22 -29.20
CA GLN A 367 13.59 -18.16 -28.68
C GLN A 367 13.26 -18.55 -27.23
N MET A 368 12.95 -17.58 -26.38
CA MET A 368 12.62 -17.80 -24.97
C MET A 368 11.37 -18.68 -24.79
N LEU A 369 10.36 -18.56 -25.66
CA LEU A 369 9.10 -19.31 -25.53
C LEU A 369 9.11 -20.68 -26.21
N ASP A 370 9.94 -20.85 -27.25
CA ASP A 370 9.94 -22.05 -28.11
C ASP A 370 11.14 -22.98 -27.85
N ARG A 371 12.26 -22.45 -27.36
CA ARG A 371 13.53 -23.21 -27.22
C ARG A 371 14.10 -23.24 -25.81
N GLU A 372 13.69 -22.32 -24.95
CA GLU A 372 14.18 -22.20 -23.58
C GLU A 372 13.07 -22.51 -22.59
N ASP A 373 13.46 -22.89 -21.37
CA ASP A 373 12.53 -23.17 -20.27
C ASP A 373 12.62 -22.03 -19.25
N HIS A 374 11.65 -21.12 -19.31
CA HIS A 374 11.51 -20.01 -18.40
C HIS A 374 10.14 -20.04 -17.73
N ARG A 375 10.12 -19.85 -16.40
CA ARG A 375 8.87 -19.67 -15.66
C ARG A 375 8.28 -18.26 -15.86
N TYR A 376 9.13 -17.26 -15.98
CA TYR A 376 8.74 -15.86 -16.10
C TYR A 376 9.48 -15.19 -17.24
N VAL A 377 8.73 -14.54 -18.14
CA VAL A 377 9.27 -13.79 -19.28
C VAL A 377 8.66 -12.39 -19.25
N PHE A 378 9.50 -11.36 -19.29
CA PHE A 378 9.09 -9.96 -19.30
C PHE A 378 9.31 -9.37 -20.68
N THR A 379 8.32 -8.64 -21.19
CA THR A 379 8.39 -8.07 -22.54
C THR A 379 7.55 -6.82 -22.69
N LEU A 380 7.86 -6.06 -23.74
CA LEU A 380 7.12 -4.86 -24.11
C LEU A 380 6.12 -5.19 -25.22
N ILE A 381 4.92 -4.64 -25.14
CA ILE A 381 3.87 -4.85 -26.13
C ILE A 381 4.30 -4.41 -27.55
N GLN A 382 5.17 -3.40 -27.66
CA GLN A 382 5.71 -2.90 -28.93
C GLN A 382 6.49 -3.95 -29.70
N LYS A 383 7.01 -4.99 -29.03
CA LYS A 383 7.72 -6.09 -29.68
C LYS A 383 6.79 -6.97 -30.53
N PHE A 384 5.47 -6.85 -30.35
CA PHE A 384 4.44 -7.50 -31.19
C PHE A 384 4.01 -6.64 -32.40
N GLY A 385 4.78 -5.61 -32.75
CA GLY A 385 4.54 -4.75 -33.92
C GLY A 385 4.96 -5.41 -35.24
N THR A 386 4.29 -5.04 -36.34
CA THR A 386 4.64 -5.48 -37.70
C THR A 386 5.01 -4.30 -38.58
N ARG A 387 5.98 -4.49 -39.48
CA ARG A 387 6.32 -3.49 -40.50
C ARG A 387 5.44 -3.68 -41.74
N GLY A 388 4.82 -2.61 -42.22
CA GLY A 388 4.05 -2.61 -43.48
C GLY A 388 2.75 -3.43 -43.47
N GLY A 389 2.14 -3.67 -42.30
CA GLY A 389 0.85 -4.37 -42.20
C GLY A 389 0.90 -5.90 -42.40
N ALA A 390 2.10 -6.50 -42.41
CA ALA A 390 2.25 -7.95 -42.43
C ALA A 390 1.63 -8.59 -41.17
N ARG A 391 1.23 -9.86 -41.26
CA ARG A 391 0.76 -10.64 -40.10
C ARG A 391 1.95 -10.96 -39.18
N TYR A 392 1.80 -10.76 -37.87
CA TYR A 392 2.85 -11.08 -36.91
C TYR A 392 3.07 -12.61 -36.86
N PRO A 393 4.33 -13.11 -36.85
CA PRO A 393 4.60 -14.54 -36.89
C PRO A 393 4.17 -15.25 -35.59
N LYS A 394 3.80 -16.53 -35.71
CA LYS A 394 3.60 -17.41 -34.54
C LYS A 394 4.91 -17.51 -33.75
N LEU A 395 4.85 -17.26 -32.45
CA LEU A 395 5.99 -17.36 -31.53
C LEU A 395 6.04 -18.74 -30.85
N SER A 396 4.90 -19.24 -30.39
CA SER A 396 4.77 -20.55 -29.74
C SER A 396 3.34 -21.09 -29.94
N ASP A 397 3.15 -22.41 -29.88
CA ASP A 397 1.84 -23.09 -29.86
C ASP A 397 1.56 -23.84 -28.56
N ARG A 398 2.38 -23.62 -27.53
CA ARG A 398 2.19 -24.12 -26.18
C ARG A 398 0.85 -23.65 -25.58
N ASP A 399 0.17 -24.55 -24.87
CA ASP A 399 -1.07 -24.31 -24.14
C ASP A 399 -0.86 -24.09 -22.63
N ASP A 400 0.40 -24.18 -22.17
CA ASP A 400 0.85 -23.89 -20.79
C ASP A 400 1.46 -22.49 -20.65
N VAL A 401 1.04 -21.53 -21.50
CA VAL A 401 1.50 -20.14 -21.45
C VAL A 401 0.36 -19.23 -20.98
N ILE A 402 0.61 -18.43 -19.95
CA ILE A 402 -0.31 -17.38 -19.49
C ILE A 402 0.32 -16.01 -19.71
N VAL A 403 -0.30 -15.21 -20.57
CA VAL A 403 0.06 -13.82 -20.82
C VAL A 403 -0.65 -12.93 -19.81
N ILE A 404 0.11 -12.22 -18.99
CA ILE A 404 -0.37 -11.24 -18.02
C ILE A 404 0.01 -9.86 -18.56
N THR A 405 -0.97 -9.05 -18.96
CA THR A 405 -0.67 -7.68 -19.42
C THR A 405 -1.05 -6.65 -18.36
N ASP A 406 -0.13 -5.73 -18.02
CA ASP A 406 -0.44 -4.55 -17.21
C ASP A 406 -0.85 -3.35 -18.09
N GLU A 407 -1.85 -2.61 -17.65
CA GLU A 407 -2.40 -1.39 -18.28
C GLU A 407 -2.91 -1.61 -19.74
N ALA A 408 -3.67 -2.69 -19.95
CA ALA A 408 -4.10 -3.22 -21.26
C ALA A 408 -5.19 -2.42 -22.04
N HIS A 409 -5.20 -1.08 -21.99
CA HIS A 409 -6.35 -0.26 -22.46
C HIS A 409 -5.99 1.00 -23.29
N ARG A 410 -4.88 1.02 -24.04
CA ARG A 410 -4.51 2.17 -24.89
C ARG A 410 -4.93 2.02 -26.36
N SER A 411 -5.14 3.10 -27.09
CA SER A 411 -5.59 3.07 -28.50
C SER A 411 -4.65 2.30 -29.47
N GLN A 412 -3.33 2.43 -29.30
CA GLN A 412 -2.34 1.65 -30.07
C GLN A 412 -2.24 0.18 -29.63
N TYR A 413 -2.74 -0.13 -28.43
CA TYR A 413 -2.67 -1.44 -27.81
C TYR A 413 -3.53 -2.46 -28.56
N ASP A 414 -4.71 -2.06 -29.06
CA ASP A 414 -5.65 -2.92 -29.78
C ASP A 414 -5.02 -3.80 -30.87
N VAL A 415 -4.19 -3.20 -31.74
CA VAL A 415 -3.55 -3.92 -32.85
C VAL A 415 -2.46 -4.85 -32.35
N LEU A 416 -1.65 -4.38 -31.39
CA LEU A 416 -0.57 -5.16 -30.82
C LEU A 416 -1.09 -6.33 -29.97
N ALA A 417 -2.20 -6.14 -29.26
CA ALA A 417 -2.87 -7.17 -28.49
C ALA A 417 -3.43 -8.27 -29.39
N MET A 418 -4.03 -7.90 -30.53
CA MET A 418 -4.45 -8.87 -31.55
C MET A 418 -3.25 -9.62 -32.13
N ASN A 419 -2.15 -8.93 -32.44
CA ASN A 419 -0.91 -9.57 -32.90
C ASN A 419 -0.37 -10.55 -31.86
N MET A 420 -0.36 -10.18 -30.58
CA MET A 420 0.05 -11.01 -29.46
C MET A 420 -0.83 -12.26 -29.33
N ARG A 421 -2.16 -12.09 -29.44
CA ARG A 421 -3.12 -13.20 -29.44
C ARG A 421 -2.93 -14.15 -30.62
N HIS A 422 -2.60 -13.62 -31.80
CA HIS A 422 -2.27 -14.44 -32.97
C HIS A 422 -0.90 -15.12 -32.85
N ALA A 423 0.06 -14.49 -32.18
CA ALA A 423 1.41 -14.99 -31.97
C ALA A 423 1.44 -16.19 -31.01
N LEU A 424 0.50 -16.22 -30.06
CA LEU A 424 0.36 -17.21 -28.99
C LEU A 424 -1.08 -17.78 -29.00
N PRO A 425 -1.46 -18.55 -30.03
CA PRO A 425 -2.86 -18.92 -30.27
C PRO A 425 -3.49 -19.81 -29.18
N ASN A 426 -2.68 -20.60 -28.47
CA ASN A 426 -3.14 -21.53 -27.43
C ASN A 426 -2.89 -21.01 -26.01
N ALA A 427 -2.29 -19.83 -25.86
CA ALA A 427 -2.03 -19.24 -24.55
C ALA A 427 -3.32 -18.67 -23.93
N ALA A 428 -3.33 -18.52 -22.61
CA ALA A 428 -4.36 -17.80 -21.89
C ALA A 428 -3.94 -16.36 -21.56
N PHE A 429 -4.92 -15.46 -21.43
CA PHE A 429 -4.70 -14.03 -21.38
C PHE A 429 -5.47 -13.43 -20.20
N LEU A 430 -4.74 -12.74 -19.31
CA LEU A 430 -5.25 -12.01 -18.17
C LEU A 430 -4.76 -10.56 -18.25
N ALA A 431 -5.66 -9.60 -18.15
CA ALA A 431 -5.30 -8.18 -18.10
C ALA A 431 -5.36 -7.67 -16.66
N PHE A 432 -4.36 -6.92 -16.23
CA PHE A 432 -4.38 -6.07 -15.05
C PHE A 432 -4.48 -4.62 -15.47
N THR A 433 -5.33 -3.86 -14.79
CA THR A 433 -5.51 -2.44 -15.13
C THR A 433 -5.85 -1.61 -13.91
N GLY A 434 -5.30 -0.38 -13.85
CA GLY A 434 -5.70 0.64 -12.88
C GLY A 434 -7.06 1.26 -13.17
N THR A 435 -7.58 1.04 -14.38
CA THR A 435 -8.66 1.80 -14.99
C THR A 435 -9.69 0.85 -15.62
N PRO A 436 -11.00 1.17 -15.60
CA PRO A 436 -12.00 0.36 -16.25
C PRO A 436 -11.90 0.52 -17.77
N LEU A 437 -12.36 -0.51 -18.47
CA LEU A 437 -12.63 -0.50 -19.90
C LEU A 437 -13.71 0.54 -20.23
N ILE A 438 -13.35 1.54 -21.03
CA ILE A 438 -14.27 2.61 -21.47
C ILE A 438 -15.05 2.15 -22.72
N ALA A 439 -16.21 2.74 -22.98
CA ALA A 439 -16.96 2.53 -24.23
C ALA A 439 -16.06 2.81 -25.46
N GLY A 440 -15.89 1.79 -26.31
CA GLY A 440 -14.94 1.80 -27.44
C GLY A 440 -13.83 0.75 -27.34
N GLU A 441 -13.58 0.18 -26.16
CA GLU A 441 -12.56 -0.86 -25.91
C GLU A 441 -13.07 -2.30 -26.12
N GLU A 442 -13.96 -2.52 -27.09
CA GLU A 442 -14.53 -3.85 -27.39
C GLU A 442 -13.46 -4.89 -27.71
N LYS A 443 -12.33 -4.47 -28.28
CA LYS A 443 -11.21 -5.35 -28.63
C LYS A 443 -10.46 -5.88 -27.41
N THR A 444 -10.35 -5.10 -26.33
CA THR A 444 -9.76 -5.58 -25.07
C THR A 444 -10.58 -6.76 -24.52
N ARG A 445 -11.92 -6.67 -24.54
CA ARG A 445 -12.80 -7.79 -24.18
C ARG A 445 -12.67 -8.99 -25.11
N GLN A 446 -12.41 -8.77 -26.40
CA GLN A 446 -12.19 -9.87 -27.35
C GLN A 446 -10.93 -10.67 -27.04
N VAL A 447 -9.88 -10.02 -26.52
CA VAL A 447 -8.60 -10.65 -26.17
C VAL A 447 -8.64 -11.28 -24.78
N PHE A 448 -9.12 -10.54 -23.77
CA PHE A 448 -9.02 -10.94 -22.36
C PHE A 448 -10.30 -11.51 -21.78
N GLY A 449 -11.48 -11.14 -22.27
CA GLY A 449 -12.77 -11.48 -21.69
C GLY A 449 -13.38 -10.34 -20.86
N ASP A 450 -14.40 -10.68 -20.06
CA ASP A 450 -15.06 -9.74 -19.14
C ASP A 450 -14.25 -9.54 -17.85
N TYR A 451 -14.73 -8.68 -16.94
CA TYR A 451 -14.06 -8.49 -15.65
C TYR A 451 -14.07 -9.78 -14.82
N VAL A 452 -12.92 -10.13 -14.25
CA VAL A 452 -12.77 -11.26 -13.32
C VAL A 452 -12.68 -10.79 -11.87
N SER A 453 -12.26 -9.54 -11.65
CA SER A 453 -12.18 -8.93 -10.33
C SER A 453 -12.22 -7.40 -10.45
N VAL A 454 -12.96 -6.74 -9.56
CA VAL A 454 -13.11 -5.28 -9.56
C VAL A 454 -12.87 -4.70 -8.17
N TYR A 455 -11.83 -3.90 -8.04
CA TYR A 455 -11.49 -3.11 -6.87
C TYR A 455 -11.26 -1.65 -7.26
N ASN A 456 -12.33 -0.86 -7.23
CA ASN A 456 -12.31 0.50 -7.78
C ASN A 456 -11.71 1.53 -6.80
N PHE A 457 -11.61 2.78 -7.26
CA PHE A 457 -11.00 3.85 -6.47
C PHE A 457 -11.78 4.16 -5.19
N ARG A 458 -13.12 4.15 -5.25
CA ARG A 458 -14.00 4.42 -4.11
C ARG A 458 -13.79 3.40 -3.00
N GLN A 459 -13.88 2.11 -3.34
CA GLN A 459 -13.70 1.01 -2.39
C GLN A 459 -12.33 1.11 -1.71
N SER A 460 -11.28 1.45 -2.45
CA SER A 460 -9.94 1.63 -1.89
C SER A 460 -9.83 2.76 -0.86
N VAL A 461 -10.59 3.84 -1.02
CA VAL A 461 -10.66 4.92 -0.03
C VAL A 461 -11.50 4.51 1.17
N GLU A 462 -12.66 3.86 0.95
CA GLU A 462 -13.54 3.34 2.01
C GLU A 462 -12.82 2.32 2.90
N ASP A 463 -12.02 1.44 2.29
CA ASP A 463 -11.19 0.45 2.97
C ASP A 463 -9.95 1.04 3.64
N ARG A 464 -9.67 2.33 3.44
CA ARG A 464 -8.43 3.01 3.84
C ARG A 464 -7.16 2.36 3.26
N ALA A 465 -7.28 1.67 2.13
CA ALA A 465 -6.14 1.18 1.36
C ALA A 465 -5.41 2.32 0.63
N THR A 466 -6.12 3.42 0.36
CA THR A 466 -5.62 4.71 -0.15
C THR A 466 -6.22 5.86 0.65
N VAL A 467 -5.55 7.01 0.67
CA VAL A 467 -6.12 8.25 1.23
C VAL A 467 -7.01 8.95 0.21
N PRO A 468 -8.04 9.71 0.64
CA PRO A 468 -8.86 10.51 -0.27
C PRO A 468 -8.01 11.55 -1.01
N LEU A 469 -8.48 11.93 -2.20
CA LEU A 469 -7.91 13.01 -2.99
C LEU A 469 -8.83 14.23 -2.90
N TYR A 470 -8.25 15.40 -2.70
CA TYR A 470 -8.97 16.68 -2.76
C TYR A 470 -8.42 17.52 -3.89
N TYR A 471 -9.33 18.20 -4.58
CA TYR A 471 -9.03 19.05 -5.71
C TYR A 471 -9.03 20.51 -5.29
N GLU A 472 -8.06 21.28 -5.79
CA GLU A 472 -7.96 22.71 -5.57
C GLU A 472 -7.71 23.43 -6.90
N ASN A 473 -8.67 24.26 -7.30
CA ASN A 473 -8.57 25.08 -8.50
C ASN A 473 -7.77 26.36 -8.20
N ARG A 474 -6.66 26.56 -8.92
CA ARG A 474 -5.79 27.74 -8.79
C ARG A 474 -5.46 28.38 -10.14
N ILE A 475 -6.37 28.30 -11.12
CA ILE A 475 -6.19 28.96 -12.42
C ILE A 475 -5.93 30.46 -12.20
N PRO A 476 -4.79 31.02 -12.63
CA PRO A 476 -4.55 32.45 -12.56
C PRO A 476 -5.61 33.21 -13.39
N GLU A 477 -6.02 34.42 -12.98
CA GLU A 477 -7.15 35.25 -13.53
C GLU A 477 -7.09 35.64 -15.04
N LEU A 478 -6.38 34.89 -15.88
CA LEU A 478 -6.46 35.00 -17.32
C LEU A 478 -7.58 34.12 -17.83
N GLU A 479 -8.60 34.77 -18.38
CA GLU A 479 -9.74 34.16 -19.07
C GLU A 479 -9.29 33.13 -20.12
N LEU A 480 -9.13 31.87 -19.70
CA LEU A 480 -9.27 30.72 -20.58
C LEU A 480 -10.76 30.59 -20.92
N THR A 481 -11.28 31.53 -21.71
CA THR A 481 -12.66 31.53 -22.24
C THR A 481 -12.89 30.42 -23.27
N ASN A 482 -11.87 29.63 -23.60
CA ASN A 482 -11.97 28.60 -24.62
C ASN A 482 -12.45 27.27 -24.02
N ARG A 483 -13.76 27.02 -24.14
CA ARG A 483 -14.48 25.85 -23.62
C ARG A 483 -14.09 24.52 -24.31
N ASP A 484 -13.36 24.58 -25.43
CA ASP A 484 -12.91 23.43 -26.23
C ASP A 484 -11.37 23.28 -26.20
N LEU A 485 -10.80 23.06 -25.01
CA LEU A 485 -9.46 22.49 -24.86
C LEU A 485 -9.53 21.04 -25.39
N ASN A 486 -9.23 20.89 -26.68
CA ASN A 486 -9.60 19.79 -27.57
C ASN A 486 -9.16 18.38 -27.12
N ALA A 487 -9.99 17.37 -27.37
CA ALA A 487 -9.60 15.95 -27.37
C ALA A 487 -8.43 15.67 -28.34
N ASP A 488 -8.32 16.48 -29.40
CA ASP A 488 -7.24 16.39 -30.38
C ASP A 488 -5.89 16.82 -29.81
N MET A 489 -5.89 17.82 -28.90
CA MET A 489 -4.68 18.27 -28.22
C MET A 489 -4.16 17.20 -27.26
N GLU A 490 -5.07 16.51 -26.56
CA GLU A 490 -4.71 15.36 -25.74
C GLU A 490 -4.14 14.21 -26.56
N ARG A 491 -4.84 13.79 -27.64
CA ARG A 491 -4.34 12.70 -28.51
C ARG A 491 -2.94 12.99 -29.03
N LEU A 492 -2.70 14.24 -29.45
CA LEU A 492 -1.38 14.65 -29.92
C LEU A 492 -0.36 14.79 -28.78
N LEU A 493 -0.78 15.17 -27.57
CA LEU A 493 0.06 15.17 -26.37
C LEU A 493 0.47 13.75 -25.96
N GLU A 494 -0.43 12.76 -26.10
CA GLU A 494 -0.16 11.35 -25.84
C GLU A 494 0.77 10.75 -26.91
N GLU A 495 0.50 11.04 -28.18
CA GLU A 495 1.37 10.67 -29.29
C GLU A 495 2.79 11.28 -29.13
N ALA A 496 2.87 12.57 -28.80
CA ALA A 496 4.14 13.26 -28.54
C ALA A 496 4.93 12.75 -27.33
N GLU A 497 4.31 11.98 -26.42
CA GLU A 497 5.07 11.28 -25.37
C GLU A 497 5.88 10.11 -25.92
N LEU A 498 5.55 9.63 -27.12
CA LEU A 498 6.17 8.49 -27.79
C LEU A 498 7.16 8.91 -28.90
N ASP A 499 7.02 10.11 -29.47
CA ASP A 499 7.85 10.63 -30.57
C ASP A 499 8.13 12.15 -30.46
N ASP A 500 9.41 12.53 -30.42
CA ASP A 500 9.85 13.92 -30.36
C ASP A 500 9.39 14.75 -31.59
N ALA A 501 9.20 14.13 -32.76
CA ALA A 501 8.70 14.81 -33.95
C ALA A 501 7.21 15.24 -33.82
N GLN A 502 6.46 14.55 -32.96
CA GLN A 502 5.06 14.86 -32.67
C GLN A 502 4.92 16.02 -31.66
N GLU A 503 5.93 16.27 -30.82
CA GLU A 503 5.99 17.45 -29.92
C GLU A 503 6.02 18.76 -30.73
N GLU A 504 6.83 18.81 -31.81
CA GLU A 504 6.82 19.96 -32.74
C GLU A 504 5.52 20.10 -33.52
N ARG A 505 4.82 18.99 -33.76
CA ARG A 505 3.52 19.00 -34.44
C ARG A 505 2.44 19.57 -33.53
N LEU A 506 2.44 19.21 -32.25
CA LEU A 506 1.54 19.78 -31.23
C LEU A 506 1.68 21.31 -31.16
N ALA A 507 2.92 21.81 -31.07
CA ALA A 507 3.20 23.24 -31.00
C ALA A 507 2.72 24.00 -32.26
N ARG A 508 2.72 23.33 -33.43
CA ARG A 508 2.22 23.89 -34.69
C ARG A 508 0.69 23.86 -34.79
N GLU A 509 0.06 22.74 -34.47
CA GLU A 509 -1.39 22.53 -34.62
C GLU A 509 -2.21 23.25 -33.52
N PHE A 510 -1.66 23.43 -32.31
CA PHE A 510 -2.30 24.12 -31.19
C PHE A 510 -1.53 25.36 -30.70
N ALA A 511 -0.87 26.08 -31.62
CA ALA A 511 0.04 27.19 -31.31
C ALA A 511 -0.57 28.23 -30.34
N ARG A 512 -1.86 28.56 -30.49
CA ARG A 512 -2.55 29.55 -29.64
C ARG A 512 -2.69 29.05 -28.20
N GLN A 513 -3.16 27.82 -28.01
CA GLN A 513 -3.38 27.21 -26.69
C GLN A 513 -2.06 26.92 -25.99
N TYR A 514 -1.10 26.38 -26.74
CA TYR A 514 0.25 26.12 -26.26
C TYR A 514 0.92 27.42 -25.76
N HIS A 515 0.80 28.52 -26.50
CA HIS A 515 1.33 29.82 -26.09
C HIS A 515 0.65 30.39 -24.83
N LEU A 516 -0.64 30.16 -24.64
CA LEU A 516 -1.36 30.61 -23.44
C LEU A 516 -0.88 29.89 -22.17
N ILE A 517 -0.65 28.58 -22.25
CA ILE A 517 -0.17 27.78 -21.12
C ILE A 517 1.28 28.13 -20.79
N THR A 518 2.13 28.28 -21.81
CA THR A 518 3.59 28.49 -21.65
C THR A 518 4.02 29.95 -21.48
N ARG A 519 3.07 30.88 -21.30
CA ARG A 519 3.32 32.32 -21.18
C ARG A 519 4.11 32.66 -19.92
N ASP A 520 5.17 33.45 -20.04
CA ASP A 520 6.16 33.63 -18.96
C ASP A 520 5.59 34.25 -17.69
N ASP A 521 4.72 35.26 -17.81
CA ASP A 521 4.04 35.92 -16.68
C ASP A 521 3.07 34.99 -15.95
N ARG A 522 2.41 34.08 -16.68
CA ARG A 522 1.58 33.01 -16.09
C ARG A 522 2.46 32.04 -15.30
N LEU A 523 3.54 31.56 -15.90
CA LEU A 523 4.49 30.65 -15.24
C LEU A 523 5.12 31.29 -13.99
N GLU A 524 5.39 32.59 -14.00
CA GLU A 524 5.88 33.33 -12.82
C GLU A 524 4.87 33.31 -11.66
N ARG A 525 3.59 33.58 -11.96
CA ARG A 525 2.51 33.53 -10.95
C ARG A 525 2.35 32.12 -10.38
N ILE A 526 2.38 31.10 -11.24
CA ILE A 526 2.30 29.69 -10.82
C ILE A 526 3.50 29.34 -9.94
N ALA A 527 4.71 29.76 -10.30
CA ALA A 527 5.90 29.49 -9.50
C ALA A 527 5.82 30.11 -8.10
N ALA A 528 5.36 31.37 -8.00
CA ALA A 528 5.11 32.03 -6.73
C ALA A 528 4.07 31.27 -5.88
N ASP A 529 2.96 30.85 -6.52
CA ASP A 529 1.90 30.11 -5.87
C ASP A 529 2.35 28.73 -5.37
N ILE A 530 3.10 27.95 -6.17
CA ILE A 530 3.65 26.65 -5.76
C ILE A 530 4.50 26.80 -4.48
N VAL A 531 5.37 27.80 -4.41
CA VAL A 531 6.19 28.06 -3.22
C VAL A 531 5.31 28.44 -2.02
N GLY A 532 4.37 29.37 -2.22
CA GLY A 532 3.43 29.77 -1.18
C GLY A 532 2.60 28.60 -0.66
N HIS A 533 2.07 27.76 -1.54
CA HIS A 533 1.25 26.62 -1.19
C HIS A 533 2.08 25.52 -0.50
N PHE A 534 3.20 25.10 -1.10
CA PHE A 534 4.00 23.96 -0.62
C PHE A 534 4.52 24.15 0.80
N VAL A 535 4.89 25.38 1.16
CA VAL A 535 5.50 25.68 2.46
C VAL A 535 4.43 25.89 3.55
N ASN A 536 3.18 26.17 3.17
CA ASN A 536 2.09 26.43 4.12
C ASN A 536 1.09 25.27 4.31
N ARG A 537 1.20 24.18 3.52
CA ARG A 537 0.29 23.03 3.64
C ARG A 537 0.50 22.25 4.95
N GLY A 538 -0.52 21.51 5.37
CA GLY A 538 -0.48 20.79 6.64
C GLY A 538 0.54 19.65 6.65
N PHE A 539 0.40 18.68 5.74
CA PHE A 539 1.35 17.57 5.63
C PHE A 539 2.53 17.92 4.70
N LEU A 540 3.73 18.07 5.29
CA LEU A 540 4.97 18.42 4.59
C LEU A 540 5.64 17.22 3.89
N GLY A 541 4.88 16.51 3.06
CA GLY A 541 5.36 15.40 2.23
C GLY A 541 6.19 15.84 1.02
N LYS A 542 6.27 14.98 0.00
CA LYS A 542 6.88 15.33 -1.30
C LYS A 542 5.83 15.86 -2.28
N ALA A 543 6.26 16.53 -3.35
CA ALA A 543 5.37 16.96 -4.42
C ALA A 543 5.97 16.77 -5.80
N MET A 544 5.10 16.68 -6.79
CA MET A 544 5.49 16.68 -8.20
C MET A 544 4.82 17.85 -8.92
N VAL A 545 5.56 18.51 -9.80
CA VAL A 545 5.09 19.57 -10.69
C VAL A 545 5.07 18.99 -12.10
N VAL A 546 3.87 18.81 -12.66
CA VAL A 546 3.63 18.21 -13.97
C VAL A 546 3.41 19.32 -14.99
N SER A 547 4.38 19.52 -15.88
CA SER A 547 4.31 20.56 -16.92
C SER A 547 3.91 19.98 -18.28
N ILE A 548 3.45 20.86 -19.18
CA ILE A 548 3.01 20.47 -20.52
C ILE A 548 4.13 19.93 -21.42
N ASP A 549 5.38 20.37 -21.27
CA ASP A 549 6.51 19.93 -22.09
C ASP A 549 7.85 20.04 -21.34
N LYS A 550 8.91 19.50 -21.94
CA LYS A 550 10.28 19.46 -21.39
C LYS A 550 10.89 20.85 -21.13
N LEU A 551 10.64 21.85 -21.99
CA LEU A 551 11.17 23.20 -21.86
C LEU A 551 10.50 23.94 -20.68
N THR A 552 9.17 23.83 -20.60
CA THR A 552 8.33 24.39 -19.55
C THR A 552 8.67 23.78 -18.20
N THR A 553 8.96 22.47 -18.14
CA THR A 553 9.45 21.82 -16.91
C THR A 553 10.72 22.50 -16.37
N VAL A 554 11.73 22.75 -17.23
CA VAL A 554 12.98 23.41 -16.81
C VAL A 554 12.76 24.89 -16.48
N ARG A 555 11.87 25.60 -17.20
CA ARG A 555 11.49 26.97 -16.87
C ARG A 555 10.84 27.06 -15.49
N MET A 556 9.87 26.18 -15.22
CA MET A 556 9.18 26.12 -13.93
C MET A 556 10.14 25.79 -12.79
N TYR A 557 11.07 24.85 -12.99
CA TYR A 557 12.13 24.57 -12.02
C TYR A 557 12.91 25.84 -11.64
N ARG A 558 13.40 26.59 -12.63
CA ARG A 558 14.17 27.82 -12.40
C ARG A 558 13.35 28.89 -11.68
N LYS A 559 12.11 29.12 -12.11
CA LYS A 559 11.21 30.12 -11.51
C LYS A 559 10.87 29.75 -10.07
N VAL A 560 10.53 28.49 -9.79
CA VAL A 560 10.25 28.01 -8.43
C VAL A 560 11.49 28.14 -7.56
N GLN A 561 12.69 27.79 -8.04
CA GLN A 561 13.92 28.02 -7.27
C GLN A 561 14.14 29.49 -6.91
N ALA A 562 13.89 30.42 -7.85
CA ALA A 562 14.03 31.85 -7.58
C ALA A 562 13.04 32.33 -6.51
N HIS A 563 11.76 31.94 -6.61
CA HIS A 563 10.75 32.25 -5.59
C HIS A 563 11.02 31.58 -4.24
N TRP A 564 11.58 30.35 -4.26
CA TRP A 564 11.97 29.61 -3.07
C TRP A 564 13.04 30.36 -2.29
N GLN A 565 14.09 30.81 -2.98
CA GLN A 565 15.18 31.58 -2.38
C GLN A 565 14.67 32.91 -1.81
N ARG A 566 13.85 33.65 -2.57
CA ARG A 566 13.24 34.90 -2.09
C ARG A 566 12.44 34.70 -0.81
N THR A 567 11.57 33.69 -0.79
CA THR A 567 10.74 33.36 0.37
C THR A 567 11.59 32.91 1.57
N LEU A 568 12.66 32.13 1.32
CA LEU A 568 13.58 31.70 2.37
C LEU A 568 14.30 32.91 3.01
N ASP A 569 14.73 33.88 2.21
CA ASP A 569 15.40 35.09 2.70
C ASP A 569 14.43 35.97 3.50
N GLU A 570 13.19 36.12 3.05
CA GLU A 570 12.12 36.81 3.80
C GLU A 570 11.84 36.14 5.16
N LEU A 571 11.72 34.81 5.19
CA LEU A 571 11.47 34.07 6.44
C LEU A 571 12.66 34.14 7.39
N LYS A 572 13.90 34.09 6.89
CA LYS A 572 15.12 34.29 7.69
C LYS A 572 15.18 35.69 8.29
N ALA A 573 14.83 36.72 7.52
CA ALA A 573 14.76 38.09 8.03
C ALA A 573 13.70 38.21 9.13
N ARG A 574 12.51 37.61 8.92
CA ARG A 574 11.43 37.59 9.92
C ARG A 574 11.82 36.83 11.20
N LEU A 575 12.57 35.74 11.08
CA LEU A 575 13.03 34.94 12.22
C LEU A 575 13.89 35.76 13.20
N ALA A 576 14.61 36.77 12.71
CA ALA A 576 15.41 37.65 13.55
C ALA A 576 14.56 38.59 14.44
N THR A 577 13.32 38.87 14.05
CA THR A 577 12.47 39.87 14.71
C THR A 577 11.20 39.30 15.36
N VAL A 578 10.90 38.02 15.11
CA VAL A 578 9.68 37.38 15.61
C VAL A 578 9.74 37.13 17.13
N PRO A 579 8.61 37.22 17.86
CA PRO A 579 8.52 36.83 19.28
C PRO A 579 8.98 35.40 19.53
N GLU A 580 9.47 35.11 20.74
CA GLU A 580 10.03 33.79 21.11
C GLU A 580 9.03 32.64 20.89
N GLU A 581 7.74 32.90 21.12
CA GLU A 581 6.65 31.91 20.95
C GLU A 581 6.51 31.40 19.51
N GLU A 582 6.76 32.25 18.52
CA GLU A 582 6.67 31.91 17.09
C GLU A 582 8.03 31.51 16.49
N ARG A 583 9.11 31.79 17.21
CA ARG A 583 10.49 31.60 16.74
C ARG A 583 10.77 30.14 16.42
N GLN A 584 10.34 29.20 17.25
CA GLN A 584 10.58 27.78 17.02
C GLN A 584 9.91 27.26 15.75
N ALA A 585 8.62 27.59 15.56
CA ALA A 585 7.85 27.18 14.38
C ALA A 585 8.44 27.78 13.09
N LEU A 586 8.81 29.06 13.13
CA LEU A 586 9.44 29.73 12.00
C LEU A 586 10.84 29.19 11.71
N ALA A 587 11.63 28.88 12.74
CA ALA A 587 12.96 28.26 12.60
C ALA A 587 12.86 26.88 11.95
N ALA A 588 11.91 26.04 12.38
CA ALA A 588 11.67 24.73 11.78
C ALA A 588 11.29 24.86 10.28
N ARG A 589 10.45 25.83 9.94
CA ARG A 589 10.06 26.12 8.55
C ARG A 589 11.26 26.60 7.72
N VAL A 590 12.10 27.48 8.26
CA VAL A 590 13.34 27.93 7.59
C VAL A 590 14.29 26.76 7.37
N ALA A 591 14.49 25.90 8.38
CA ALA A 591 15.34 24.72 8.27
C ALA A 591 14.82 23.75 7.21
N PHE A 592 13.50 23.50 7.18
CA PHE A 592 12.85 22.69 6.16
C PHE A 592 13.08 23.26 4.76
N MET A 593 12.85 24.57 4.56
CA MET A 593 13.06 25.20 3.26
C MET A 593 14.52 25.18 2.82
N ALA A 594 15.45 25.46 3.75
CA ALA A 594 16.88 25.46 3.47
C ALA A 594 17.42 24.06 3.12
N GLY A 595 16.88 23.01 3.75
CA GLY A 595 17.26 21.62 3.49
C GLY A 595 16.47 20.95 2.36
N THR A 596 15.64 21.68 1.61
CA THR A 596 14.85 21.10 0.51
C THR A 596 15.63 21.12 -0.79
N ASP A 597 15.79 19.96 -1.41
CA ASP A 597 16.29 19.78 -2.76
C ASP A 597 15.15 19.59 -3.77
N MET A 598 15.42 20.00 -5.01
CA MET A 598 14.50 19.92 -6.14
C MET A 598 15.23 19.40 -7.37
N ALA A 599 14.57 18.55 -8.17
CA ALA A 599 15.17 18.02 -9.40
C ALA A 599 14.21 18.04 -10.59
N VAL A 600 14.79 18.13 -11.79
CA VAL A 600 14.08 17.96 -13.06
C VAL A 600 14.23 16.51 -13.52
N VAL A 601 13.11 15.86 -13.82
CA VAL A 601 13.04 14.46 -14.24
C VAL A 601 12.20 14.36 -15.51
N ILE A 602 12.89 14.43 -16.64
CA ILE A 602 12.32 14.34 -18.00
C ILE A 602 13.14 13.38 -18.84
N SER A 603 12.55 12.77 -19.88
CA SER A 603 13.25 11.83 -20.76
C SER A 603 14.34 12.54 -21.58
N GLN A 604 15.40 11.82 -21.95
CA GLN A 604 16.46 12.30 -22.83
C GLN A 604 16.00 12.28 -24.30
N GLU A 605 16.45 13.27 -25.08
CA GLU A 605 16.22 13.32 -26.54
C GLU A 605 17.53 13.66 -27.28
N GLN A 606 17.60 13.29 -28.56
CA GLN A 606 18.77 13.58 -29.39
C GLN A 606 18.84 15.08 -29.71
N GLY A 607 20.00 15.70 -29.50
CA GLY A 607 20.21 17.13 -29.80
C GLY A 607 19.63 18.10 -28.76
N GLU A 608 19.15 17.61 -27.60
CA GLU A 608 18.51 18.44 -26.57
C GLU A 608 19.35 19.64 -26.13
N ALA A 609 20.67 19.50 -25.99
CA ALA A 609 21.52 20.59 -25.52
C ALA A 609 21.39 21.85 -26.40
N ALA A 610 21.34 21.66 -27.73
CA ALA A 610 21.14 22.76 -28.68
C ALA A 610 19.70 23.32 -28.62
N LYS A 611 18.69 22.44 -28.53
CA LYS A 611 17.27 22.82 -28.40
C LYS A 611 17.04 23.68 -27.16
N PHE A 612 17.54 23.27 -26.01
CA PHE A 612 17.41 24.01 -24.75
C PHE A 612 18.18 25.34 -24.80
N ALA A 613 19.41 25.33 -25.33
CA ALA A 613 20.21 26.55 -25.46
C ALA A 613 19.54 27.61 -26.35
N ALA A 614 18.89 27.19 -27.45
CA ALA A 614 18.11 28.08 -28.32
C ALA A 614 16.94 28.77 -27.59
N HIS A 615 16.49 28.20 -26.47
CA HIS A 615 15.43 28.74 -25.61
C HIS A 615 15.97 29.38 -24.32
N GLY A 616 17.29 29.63 -24.22
CA GLY A 616 17.93 30.23 -23.04
C GLY A 616 18.03 29.29 -21.83
N LEU A 617 17.92 27.98 -22.04
CA LEU A 617 17.95 26.95 -21.01
C LEU A 617 19.21 26.09 -21.12
N ASP A 618 19.62 25.48 -20.02
CA ASP A 618 20.72 24.52 -19.97
C ASP A 618 20.20 23.23 -19.32
N ILE A 619 20.21 22.15 -20.09
CA ILE A 619 19.71 20.84 -19.69
C ILE A 619 20.82 19.96 -19.07
N LEU A 620 22.09 20.27 -19.34
CA LEU A 620 23.22 19.41 -18.95
C LEU A 620 23.33 19.19 -17.43
N PRO A 621 23.13 20.19 -16.55
CA PRO A 621 23.13 19.96 -15.11
C PRO A 621 22.07 18.94 -14.68
N HIS A 622 20.85 19.05 -15.21
CA HIS A 622 19.74 18.15 -14.90
C HIS A 622 20.03 16.72 -15.36
N ARG A 623 20.66 16.56 -16.53
CA ARG A 623 21.08 15.25 -17.04
C ARG A 623 22.12 14.58 -16.16
N ARG A 624 23.12 15.33 -15.71
CA ARG A 624 24.14 14.79 -14.78
C ARG A 624 23.50 14.28 -13.50
N ARG A 625 22.53 15.01 -12.94
CA ARG A 625 21.79 14.55 -11.74
C ARG A 625 21.02 13.27 -12.02
N LEU A 626 20.26 13.22 -13.12
CA LEU A 626 19.44 12.06 -13.47
C LEU A 626 20.28 10.78 -13.67
N VAL A 627 21.48 10.90 -14.24
CA VAL A 627 22.40 9.77 -14.47
C VAL A 627 23.14 9.35 -13.21
N ASN A 628 23.59 10.30 -12.38
CA ASN A 628 24.55 10.02 -11.30
C ASN A 628 23.92 9.85 -9.91
N GLU A 629 22.68 10.29 -9.70
CA GLU A 629 22.11 10.42 -8.35
C GLU A 629 21.01 9.43 -7.99
N ALA A 630 20.57 8.55 -8.90
CA ALA A 630 19.43 7.65 -8.65
C ALA A 630 18.23 8.41 -8.05
N LEU A 631 17.81 9.49 -8.74
CA LEU A 631 16.81 10.44 -8.24
C LEU A 631 15.47 9.78 -7.87
N ASP A 632 15.14 8.66 -8.52
CA ASP A 632 13.94 7.87 -8.24
C ASP A 632 13.99 7.25 -6.85
N GLU A 633 15.11 6.65 -6.44
CA GLU A 633 15.27 6.08 -5.11
C GLU A 633 15.33 7.19 -4.04
N LYS A 634 16.05 8.28 -4.29
CA LYS A 634 16.06 9.46 -3.41
C LYS A 634 14.66 10.04 -3.21
N PHE A 635 13.89 10.18 -4.30
CA PHE A 635 12.54 10.72 -4.18
C PHE A 635 11.60 9.74 -3.46
N LYS A 636 11.78 8.42 -3.57
CA LYS A 636 10.99 7.44 -2.80
C LYS A 636 11.31 7.45 -1.31
N ASP A 637 12.55 7.71 -0.92
CA ASP A 637 12.96 7.80 0.49
C ASP A 637 12.34 9.02 1.17
N PRO A 638 11.44 8.86 2.16
CA PRO A 638 10.80 9.99 2.84
C PRO A 638 11.76 10.89 3.63
N ALA A 639 12.93 10.37 4.05
CA ALA A 639 13.91 11.13 4.82
C ALA A 639 14.84 11.97 3.92
N ASP A 640 14.97 11.62 2.64
CA ASP A 640 15.85 12.31 1.70
C ASP A 640 15.37 13.77 1.43
N PRO A 641 16.29 14.74 1.33
CA PRO A 641 15.97 16.14 1.10
C PRO A 641 15.32 16.45 -0.27
N LEU A 642 15.37 15.54 -1.25
CA LEU A 642 14.70 15.70 -2.54
C LEU A 642 13.18 15.61 -2.37
N ARG A 643 12.53 16.78 -2.29
CA ARG A 643 11.10 16.90 -1.96
C ARG A 643 10.22 17.41 -3.09
N ILE A 644 10.78 18.06 -4.11
CA ILE A 644 10.01 18.53 -5.27
C ILE A 644 10.64 18.01 -6.57
N ALA A 645 9.85 17.26 -7.34
CA ALA A 645 10.25 16.78 -8.66
C ALA A 645 9.47 17.49 -9.76
N PHE A 646 10.17 18.03 -10.74
CA PHE A 646 9.60 18.66 -11.93
C PHE A 646 9.60 17.66 -13.06
N VAL A 647 8.41 17.26 -13.51
CA VAL A 647 8.23 16.19 -14.48
C VAL A 647 7.43 16.66 -15.69
N CYS A 648 7.58 15.93 -16.79
CA CYS A 648 6.71 16.02 -17.96
C CYS A 648 6.06 14.67 -18.19
N ALA A 649 6.79 13.72 -18.80
CA ALA A 649 6.27 12.39 -19.08
C ALA A 649 6.58 11.34 -17.99
N MET A 650 7.82 11.41 -17.46
CA MET A 650 8.35 10.46 -16.48
C MET A 650 7.59 10.52 -15.15
N TRP A 651 7.60 9.40 -14.43
CA TRP A 651 7.05 9.24 -13.07
C TRP A 651 5.53 9.46 -12.92
N ARG A 652 4.79 9.64 -14.02
CA ARG A 652 3.31 9.69 -13.98
C ARG A 652 2.67 8.31 -13.94
N THR A 653 3.37 7.30 -14.47
CA THR A 653 2.94 5.90 -14.52
C THR A 653 3.96 5.02 -13.82
N GLY A 654 3.51 3.96 -13.14
CA GLY A 654 4.38 3.01 -12.42
C GLY A 654 5.02 3.56 -11.13
N PHE A 655 5.63 4.75 -11.17
CA PHE A 655 6.43 5.30 -10.07
C PHE A 655 5.66 5.44 -8.75
N ASP A 656 6.15 4.82 -7.67
CA ASP A 656 5.46 4.79 -6.38
C ASP A 656 6.27 5.45 -5.26
N ALA A 657 5.79 6.60 -4.78
CA ALA A 657 6.39 7.36 -3.68
C ALA A 657 5.29 7.70 -2.65
N PRO A 658 5.10 6.87 -1.61
CA PRO A 658 3.99 7.03 -0.66
C PRO A 658 3.93 8.40 0.02
N ALA A 659 5.11 8.99 0.29
CA ALA A 659 5.26 10.32 0.87
C ALA A 659 4.86 11.47 -0.06
N CYS A 660 4.66 11.23 -1.36
CA CYS A 660 4.15 12.25 -2.28
C CYS A 660 2.70 12.60 -1.92
N SER A 661 2.47 13.85 -1.50
CA SER A 661 1.18 14.31 -0.98
C SER A 661 0.51 15.36 -1.87
N THR A 662 1.24 15.96 -2.81
CA THR A 662 0.70 17.04 -3.65
C THR A 662 1.16 16.89 -5.09
N LEU A 663 0.23 17.07 -6.02
CA LEU A 663 0.50 17.16 -7.45
C LEU A 663 0.06 18.53 -7.94
N TYR A 664 1.00 19.27 -8.52
CA TYR A 664 0.76 20.54 -9.19
C TYR A 664 0.64 20.26 -10.69
N LEU A 665 -0.54 20.49 -11.26
CA LEU A 665 -0.87 20.12 -12.62
C LEU A 665 -0.94 21.37 -13.51
N ASP A 666 0.03 21.47 -14.42
CA ASP A 666 0.11 22.50 -15.45
C ASP A 666 0.10 21.89 -16.87
N ARG A 667 -0.71 20.82 -17.05
CA ARG A 667 -0.86 20.09 -18.31
C ARG A 667 -2.32 19.62 -18.47
N PRO A 668 -2.97 19.84 -19.63
CA PRO A 668 -4.26 19.24 -19.96
C PRO A 668 -4.18 17.71 -19.95
N MET A 669 -5.09 17.03 -19.24
CA MET A 669 -5.16 15.57 -19.12
C MET A 669 -6.61 15.08 -18.96
N ARG A 670 -6.95 13.90 -19.49
CA ARG A 670 -8.25 13.23 -19.29
C ARG A 670 -8.09 11.74 -19.02
N ASN A 671 -9.23 11.08 -18.77
CA ASN A 671 -9.39 9.62 -18.72
C ASN A 671 -8.30 8.90 -17.89
N HIS A 672 -7.70 7.85 -18.45
CA HIS A 672 -6.74 6.99 -17.77
C HIS A 672 -5.46 7.72 -17.37
N MET A 673 -4.93 8.61 -18.23
CA MET A 673 -3.73 9.41 -17.95
C MET A 673 -3.91 10.31 -16.74
N LEU A 674 -5.07 10.95 -16.64
CA LEU A 674 -5.43 11.76 -15.48
C LEU A 674 -5.46 10.91 -14.21
N MET A 675 -6.18 9.77 -14.23
CA MET A 675 -6.29 8.90 -13.06
C MET A 675 -4.94 8.33 -12.60
N GLN A 676 -4.09 7.89 -13.54
CA GLN A 676 -2.78 7.35 -13.23
C GLN A 676 -1.88 8.39 -12.54
N THR A 677 -1.95 9.63 -13.05
CA THR A 677 -1.19 10.77 -12.51
C THR A 677 -1.68 11.12 -11.10
N ILE A 678 -2.99 11.33 -10.89
CA ILE A 678 -3.52 11.76 -9.58
C ILE A 678 -3.36 10.68 -8.50
N ALA A 679 -3.38 9.39 -8.89
CA ALA A 679 -3.14 8.27 -7.99
C ALA A 679 -1.69 8.17 -7.46
N ARG A 680 -0.81 9.11 -7.80
CA ARG A 680 0.50 9.25 -7.12
C ARG A 680 0.36 9.93 -5.76
N ALA A 681 -0.65 10.76 -5.55
CA ALA A 681 -0.89 11.47 -4.29
C ALA A 681 -1.81 10.71 -3.31
N ASN A 682 -2.43 9.58 -3.70
CA ASN A 682 -3.42 8.89 -2.86
C ASN A 682 -2.85 7.74 -2.00
N ARG A 683 -1.53 7.54 -1.98
CA ARG A 683 -0.92 6.48 -1.16
C ARG A 683 -0.94 6.81 0.33
N VAL A 684 -1.23 5.81 1.16
CA VAL A 684 -1.18 5.92 2.62
C VAL A 684 0.28 6.00 3.06
N PHE A 685 0.59 6.94 3.95
CA PHE A 685 1.94 7.13 4.47
C PHE A 685 1.92 7.95 5.76
N GLY A 686 2.35 7.37 6.90
CA GLY A 686 2.47 8.08 8.17
C GLY A 686 1.23 8.91 8.53
N GLU A 687 1.43 10.18 8.86
CA GLU A 687 0.38 11.14 9.21
C GLU A 687 -0.35 11.76 8.01
N LYS A 688 -0.11 11.27 6.79
CA LYS A 688 -0.77 11.79 5.60
C LYS A 688 -2.25 11.39 5.59
N VAL A 689 -3.11 12.40 5.58
CA VAL A 689 -4.57 12.23 5.70
C VAL A 689 -5.27 12.29 4.35
N ASN A 690 -4.65 12.94 3.36
CA ASN A 690 -5.15 13.07 2.00
C ASN A 690 -4.03 13.36 1.00
N GLY A 691 -4.35 13.20 -0.28
CA GLY A 691 -3.58 13.79 -1.39
C GLY A 691 -4.24 15.09 -1.87
N LEU A 692 -3.43 16.02 -2.38
CA LEU A 692 -3.87 17.29 -2.95
C LEU A 692 -3.56 17.34 -4.45
N ILE A 693 -4.56 17.67 -5.24
CA ILE A 693 -4.45 17.92 -6.68
C ILE A 693 -4.67 19.40 -6.92
N VAL A 694 -3.59 20.13 -7.17
CA VAL A 694 -3.60 21.58 -7.43
C VAL A 694 -3.56 21.81 -8.93
N ASP A 695 -4.60 22.43 -9.48
CA ASP A 695 -4.80 22.56 -10.92
C ASP A 695 -4.69 24.01 -11.40
N TYR A 696 -3.80 24.23 -12.37
CA TYR A 696 -3.57 25.54 -12.98
C TYR A 696 -4.15 25.68 -14.39
N VAL A 697 -4.70 24.61 -14.97
CA VAL A 697 -5.15 24.56 -16.39
C VAL A 697 -6.66 24.36 -16.52
N GLY A 698 -7.33 23.83 -15.50
CA GLY A 698 -8.79 23.65 -15.48
C GLY A 698 -9.24 22.27 -15.96
N ILE A 699 -8.63 21.23 -15.40
CA ILE A 699 -8.97 19.82 -15.66
C ILE A 699 -10.17 19.32 -14.83
N PHE A 700 -10.80 20.17 -13.99
CA PHE A 700 -11.88 19.77 -13.08
C PHE A 700 -12.99 18.95 -13.72
N ARG A 701 -13.51 19.38 -14.87
CA ARG A 701 -14.60 18.65 -15.57
C ARG A 701 -14.17 17.27 -16.04
N GLU A 702 -12.92 17.16 -16.50
CA GLU A 702 -12.37 15.89 -16.98
C GLU A 702 -12.07 14.96 -15.79
N LEU A 703 -11.68 15.54 -14.65
CA LEU A 703 -11.58 14.84 -13.39
C LEU A 703 -12.95 14.30 -12.95
N GLN A 704 -14.00 15.13 -12.94
CA GLN A 704 -15.36 14.66 -12.61
C GLN A 704 -15.86 13.56 -13.54
N ARG A 705 -15.65 13.71 -14.86
CA ARG A 705 -16.03 12.69 -15.85
C ARG A 705 -15.27 11.39 -15.66
N ALA A 706 -13.95 11.48 -15.47
CA ALA A 706 -13.14 10.33 -15.14
C ALA A 706 -13.75 9.65 -13.91
N LEU A 707 -13.85 10.37 -12.79
CA LEU A 707 -14.30 9.80 -11.52
C LEU A 707 -15.70 9.18 -11.56
N ALA A 708 -16.61 9.71 -12.37
CA ALA A 708 -17.91 9.07 -12.59
C ALA A 708 -17.78 7.66 -13.18
N ILE A 709 -16.79 7.44 -14.05
CA ILE A 709 -16.46 6.13 -14.63
C ILE A 709 -15.68 5.26 -13.62
N TYR A 710 -14.74 5.85 -12.87
CA TYR A 710 -13.85 5.12 -11.94
C TYR A 710 -14.46 4.85 -10.55
N GLY A 711 -15.50 5.58 -10.16
CA GLY A 711 -16.11 5.59 -8.83
C GLY A 711 -17.47 4.91 -8.73
N SER A 712 -18.10 4.58 -9.87
CA SER A 712 -19.35 3.83 -9.90
C SER A 712 -19.16 2.43 -9.30
N GLY A 713 -20.11 1.99 -8.47
CA GLY A 713 -20.14 0.63 -7.89
C GLY A 713 -20.13 -0.47 -8.96
N ALA A 714 -19.98 -1.73 -8.53
CA ALA A 714 -19.93 -2.90 -9.39
C ALA A 714 -21.05 -2.84 -10.46
N GLY A 715 -20.67 -2.65 -11.72
CA GLY A 715 -21.61 -2.51 -12.85
C GLY A 715 -21.63 -1.16 -13.56
N GLY A 716 -20.81 -0.17 -13.21
CA GLY A 716 -20.66 1.05 -14.01
C GLY A 716 -21.83 2.05 -13.90
N GLY A 717 -22.71 1.87 -12.91
CA GLY A 717 -23.86 2.74 -12.68
C GLY A 717 -23.50 4.04 -11.98
N ILE A 718 -23.72 5.18 -12.65
CA ILE A 718 -23.60 6.52 -12.07
C ILE A 718 -24.80 6.76 -11.16
N ARG A 719 -24.59 7.00 -9.86
CA ARG A 719 -25.55 7.73 -9.02
C ARG A 719 -25.12 9.20 -9.01
N GLU A 720 -26.07 10.09 -9.24
CA GLU A 720 -25.84 11.54 -9.21
C GLU A 720 -25.38 11.94 -7.79
N GLY A 721 -24.17 12.48 -7.66
CA GLY A 721 -23.56 12.88 -6.37
C GLY A 721 -22.37 12.04 -5.89
N ASP A 722 -22.09 10.88 -6.48
CA ASP A 722 -20.94 10.04 -6.10
C ASP A 722 -19.63 10.53 -6.78
N SER A 723 -18.93 11.50 -6.19
CA SER A 723 -17.58 11.91 -6.63
C SER A 723 -16.49 11.49 -5.64
N PRO A 724 -15.62 10.52 -5.98
CA PRO A 724 -14.50 10.10 -5.13
C PRO A 724 -13.43 11.16 -4.86
N VAL A 725 -13.41 12.25 -5.64
CA VAL A 725 -12.64 13.46 -5.33
C VAL A 725 -13.62 14.50 -4.85
N ALA A 726 -13.41 14.99 -3.64
CA ALA A 726 -14.20 16.05 -3.08
C ALA A 726 -13.53 17.40 -3.34
N ASP A 727 -14.35 18.44 -3.47
CA ASP A 727 -13.86 19.81 -3.41
C ASP A 727 -13.23 20.05 -2.05
N LYS A 728 -12.21 20.90 -1.99
CA LYS A 728 -11.64 21.36 -0.73
C LYS A 728 -12.70 22.01 0.18
N GLU A 729 -13.77 22.58 -0.39
CA GLU A 729 -14.95 23.03 0.37
C GLU A 729 -15.52 21.93 1.28
N ALA A 730 -15.58 20.68 0.81
CA ALA A 730 -16.09 19.57 1.63
C ALA A 730 -15.19 19.27 2.84
N LEU A 731 -13.88 19.54 2.78
CA LEU A 731 -13.02 19.44 3.97
C LEU A 731 -13.36 20.52 4.99
N VAL A 732 -13.67 21.73 4.53
CA VAL A 732 -14.04 22.85 5.39
C VAL A 732 -15.36 22.56 6.09
N GLU A 733 -16.36 22.07 5.36
CA GLU A 733 -17.64 21.63 5.93
C GLU A 733 -17.43 20.50 6.96
N ARG A 734 -16.63 19.48 6.63
CA ARG A 734 -16.31 18.39 7.57
C ARG A 734 -15.57 18.86 8.82
N LEU A 735 -14.67 19.85 8.69
CA LEU A 735 -14.01 20.45 9.84
C LEU A 735 -15.01 21.19 10.73
N GLN A 736 -15.97 21.92 10.14
CA GLN A 736 -17.04 22.59 10.88
C GLN A 736 -17.91 21.57 11.64
N GLU A 737 -18.27 20.45 11.00
CA GLU A 737 -19.01 19.37 11.65
C GLU A 737 -18.23 18.74 12.80
N ALA A 738 -16.95 18.42 12.60
CA ALA A 738 -16.10 17.85 13.64
C ALA A 738 -15.90 18.82 14.82
N LEU A 739 -15.75 20.12 14.54
CA LEU A 739 -15.74 21.15 15.58
C LEU A 739 -17.06 21.16 16.34
N ALA A 740 -18.20 21.21 15.65
CA ALA A 740 -19.52 21.20 16.29
C ALA A 740 -19.75 19.94 17.15
N GLU A 741 -19.28 18.77 16.72
CA GLU A 741 -19.35 17.53 17.50
C GLU A 741 -18.49 17.60 18.76
N ALA A 742 -17.24 18.07 18.63
CA ALA A 742 -16.33 18.26 19.76
C ALA A 742 -16.85 19.30 20.76
N GLU A 743 -17.41 20.41 20.26
CA GLU A 743 -18.08 21.44 21.07
C GLU A 743 -19.31 20.87 21.77
N GLY A 744 -20.16 20.11 21.08
CA GLY A 744 -21.32 19.43 21.66
C GLY A 744 -20.94 18.44 22.75
N PHE A 745 -19.84 17.69 22.57
CA PHE A 745 -19.29 16.81 23.60
C PHE A 745 -18.85 17.60 24.86
N CYS A 746 -18.15 18.72 24.68
CA CYS A 746 -17.74 19.58 25.79
C CYS A 746 -18.96 20.21 26.50
N ALA A 747 -19.91 20.77 25.75
CA ALA A 747 -21.09 21.43 26.28
C ALA A 747 -21.98 20.47 27.10
N ALA A 748 -22.14 19.23 26.65
CA ALA A 748 -22.87 18.19 27.39
C ALA A 748 -22.25 17.87 28.77
N ARG A 749 -21.00 18.26 29.00
CA ARG A 749 -20.26 18.09 30.26
C ARG A 749 -20.06 19.42 31.00
N GLY A 750 -20.76 20.46 30.58
CA GLY A 750 -20.67 21.80 31.15
C GLY A 750 -19.36 22.52 30.84
N VAL A 751 -18.62 22.12 29.82
CA VAL A 751 -17.42 22.82 29.36
C VAL A 751 -17.82 23.79 28.24
N ASP A 752 -17.75 25.09 28.52
CA ASP A 752 -17.97 26.14 27.53
C ASP A 752 -16.61 26.67 27.02
N LEU A 753 -16.43 26.62 25.71
CA LEU A 753 -15.20 27.05 25.05
C LEU A 753 -15.12 28.57 24.88
N GLY A 754 -16.26 29.29 24.89
CA GLY A 754 -16.29 30.74 24.74
C GLY A 754 -15.44 31.47 25.79
N PRO A 755 -15.65 31.22 27.09
CA PRO A 755 -14.82 31.79 28.16
C PRO A 755 -13.34 31.39 28.05
N ILE A 756 -13.05 30.15 27.64
CA ILE A 756 -11.67 29.69 27.43
C ILE A 756 -11.01 30.45 26.27
N LEU A 757 -11.75 30.74 25.19
CA LEU A 757 -11.23 31.48 24.04
C LEU A 757 -10.97 32.96 24.36
N GLN A 758 -11.75 33.55 25.26
CA GLN A 758 -11.68 34.97 25.61
C GLN A 758 -10.76 35.28 26.81
N SER A 759 -10.35 34.27 27.57
CA SER A 759 -9.49 34.42 28.76
C SER A 759 -8.00 34.27 28.44
N GLU A 760 -7.19 34.91 29.29
CA GLU A 760 -5.72 34.88 29.25
C GLU A 760 -5.14 34.58 30.64
N GLY A 761 -3.83 34.30 30.69
CA GLY A 761 -3.11 34.12 31.96
C GLY A 761 -3.69 33.02 32.86
N PHE A 762 -3.74 33.30 34.17
CA PHE A 762 -4.18 32.34 35.18
C PHE A 762 -5.67 31.97 35.07
N GLU A 763 -6.52 32.89 34.61
CA GLU A 763 -7.95 32.62 34.43
C GLU A 763 -8.16 31.56 33.34
N ARG A 764 -7.44 31.69 32.22
CA ARG A 764 -7.46 30.69 31.16
C ARG A 764 -7.01 29.32 31.65
N ILE A 765 -5.93 29.27 32.45
CA ILE A 765 -5.40 28.02 33.00
C ILE A 765 -6.45 27.35 33.88
N ALA A 766 -7.09 28.11 34.79
CA ALA A 766 -8.13 27.59 35.66
C ALA A 766 -9.33 27.03 34.88
N LEU A 767 -9.79 27.73 33.84
CA LEU A 767 -10.87 27.25 32.97
C LEU A 767 -10.47 25.99 32.18
N MET A 768 -9.21 25.91 31.74
CA MET A 768 -8.70 24.70 31.08
C MET A 768 -8.59 23.51 32.03
N ASP A 769 -8.21 23.73 33.29
CA ASP A 769 -8.10 22.67 34.29
C ASP A 769 -9.48 22.14 34.71
N ASP A 770 -10.45 23.04 34.94
CA ASP A 770 -11.86 22.68 35.17
C ASP A 770 -12.44 21.91 33.97
N ALA A 771 -12.12 22.32 32.74
CA ALA A 771 -12.51 21.59 31.54
C ALA A 771 -11.91 20.17 31.51
N VAL A 772 -10.62 20.03 31.84
CA VAL A 772 -9.96 18.72 31.90
C VAL A 772 -10.62 17.82 32.94
N GLU A 773 -10.87 18.30 34.16
CA GLU A 773 -11.54 17.54 35.23
C GLU A 773 -12.91 17.01 34.79
N ARG A 774 -13.69 17.83 34.08
CA ARG A 774 -15.01 17.45 33.54
C ARG A 774 -14.93 16.46 32.38
N ILE A 775 -13.80 16.38 31.69
CA ILE A 775 -13.57 15.44 30.58
C ILE A 775 -13.04 14.09 31.09
N ILE A 776 -12.12 14.08 32.06
CA ILE A 776 -11.42 12.88 32.54
C ILE A 776 -12.19 12.07 33.59
N VAL A 777 -13.51 12.27 33.71
CA VAL A 777 -14.37 11.59 34.69
C VAL A 777 -14.26 10.06 34.60
N ASN A 778 -14.03 9.52 33.40
CA ASN A 778 -13.68 8.12 33.20
C ASN A 778 -12.91 7.92 31.89
N ASP A 779 -12.26 6.75 31.76
CA ASP A 779 -11.46 6.37 30.59
C ASP A 779 -12.22 6.46 29.26
N ALA A 780 -13.49 6.08 29.22
CA ALA A 780 -14.28 6.09 27.97
C ALA A 780 -14.51 7.53 27.47
N LEU A 781 -14.78 8.47 28.39
CA LEU A 781 -14.94 9.89 28.07
C LEU A 781 -13.61 10.53 27.67
N GLN A 782 -12.53 10.18 28.38
CA GLN A 782 -11.18 10.61 28.04
C GLN A 782 -10.82 10.17 26.62
N THR A 783 -11.00 8.89 26.29
CA THR A 783 -10.74 8.34 24.95
C THR A 783 -11.59 9.03 23.90
N ARG A 784 -12.90 9.19 24.13
CA ARG A 784 -13.80 9.86 23.17
C ARG A 784 -13.36 11.29 22.89
N TYR A 785 -12.97 12.04 23.91
CA TYR A 785 -12.48 13.41 23.73
C TYR A 785 -11.18 13.44 22.91
N LEU A 786 -10.23 12.55 23.21
CA LEU A 786 -8.97 12.46 22.48
C LEU A 786 -9.17 12.13 20.99
N ASP A 787 -10.20 11.33 20.67
CA ASP A 787 -10.57 11.01 19.29
C ASP A 787 -11.17 12.23 18.58
N LEU A 788 -12.14 12.91 19.19
CA LEU A 788 -12.76 14.12 18.64
C LEU A 788 -11.72 15.23 18.41
N ALA A 789 -10.87 15.49 19.41
CA ALA A 789 -9.79 16.48 19.30
C ALA A 789 -8.76 16.07 18.22
N GLY A 790 -8.47 14.78 18.10
CA GLY A 790 -7.60 14.25 17.04
C GLY A 790 -8.21 14.38 15.64
N ASP A 791 -9.52 14.19 15.49
CA ASP A 791 -10.22 14.36 14.22
C ASP A 791 -10.28 15.84 13.79
N VAL A 792 -10.57 16.76 14.71
CA VAL A 792 -10.49 18.20 14.48
C VAL A 792 -9.09 18.59 14.02
N ASP A 793 -8.05 18.13 14.71
CA ASP A 793 -6.67 18.46 14.36
C ASP A 793 -6.28 17.93 12.98
N ARG A 794 -6.69 16.69 12.68
CA ARG A 794 -6.45 16.03 11.40
C ARG A 794 -7.10 16.79 10.24
N LEU A 795 -8.37 17.16 10.38
CA LEU A 795 -9.14 17.89 9.36
C LEU A 795 -8.61 19.32 9.18
N PHE A 796 -8.23 19.98 10.28
CA PHE A 796 -7.58 21.29 10.22
C PHE A 796 -6.28 21.23 9.42
N CYS A 797 -5.44 20.21 9.66
CA CYS A 797 -4.23 20.00 8.87
C CYS A 797 -4.53 19.72 7.40
N ALA A 798 -5.63 19.03 7.08
CA ALA A 798 -6.03 18.71 5.71
C ALA A 798 -6.44 19.94 4.89
N ILE A 799 -7.02 20.98 5.51
CA ILE A 799 -7.44 22.20 4.79
C ILE A 799 -6.27 23.16 4.50
N LEU A 800 -5.17 23.09 5.26
CA LEU A 800 -4.04 23.98 5.04
C LEU A 800 -3.45 23.80 3.63
N PRO A 801 -3.16 24.88 2.89
CA PRO A 801 -2.99 26.27 3.35
C PRO A 801 -4.19 27.20 3.09
N ASP A 802 -5.43 26.69 3.13
CA ASP A 802 -6.64 27.52 2.94
C ASP A 802 -6.66 28.72 3.92
N THR A 803 -6.99 29.91 3.43
CA THR A 803 -7.01 31.13 4.24
C THR A 803 -8.07 31.09 5.35
N ARG A 804 -9.17 30.36 5.15
CA ARG A 804 -10.23 30.16 6.15
C ARG A 804 -9.77 29.34 7.34
N ALA A 805 -8.63 28.62 7.24
CA ALA A 805 -8.03 27.96 8.40
C ALA A 805 -7.80 28.93 9.58
N GLY A 806 -7.59 30.22 9.31
CA GLY A 806 -7.49 31.25 10.35
C GLY A 806 -8.74 31.36 11.24
N GLU A 807 -9.93 31.08 10.69
CA GLU A 807 -11.21 31.15 11.40
C GLU A 807 -11.34 30.03 12.45
N PHE A 808 -10.83 28.84 12.12
CA PHE A 808 -10.95 27.64 12.97
C PHE A 808 -9.77 27.46 13.94
N ALA A 809 -8.64 28.13 13.68
CA ALA A 809 -7.40 27.96 14.45
C ALA A 809 -7.57 28.18 15.97
N PRO A 810 -8.33 29.20 16.45
CA PRO A 810 -8.53 29.40 17.88
C PRO A 810 -9.22 28.22 18.56
N GLN A 811 -10.31 27.70 17.97
CA GLN A 811 -11.08 26.57 18.50
C GLN A 811 -10.22 25.29 18.50
N ARG A 812 -9.59 24.96 17.37
CA ARG A 812 -8.67 23.82 17.26
C ARG A 812 -7.57 23.87 18.33
N ARG A 813 -6.99 25.04 18.59
CA ARG A 813 -5.94 25.20 19.61
C ARG A 813 -6.43 24.80 21.00
N VAL A 814 -7.65 25.16 21.38
CA VAL A 814 -8.21 24.75 22.67
C VAL A 814 -8.33 23.23 22.75
N PHE A 815 -8.90 22.59 21.72
CA PHE A 815 -9.06 21.14 21.70
C PHE A 815 -7.74 20.39 21.83
N VAL A 816 -6.72 20.80 21.06
CA VAL A 816 -5.38 20.18 21.06
C VAL A 816 -4.65 20.39 22.38
N VAL A 817 -4.75 21.58 22.99
CA VAL A 817 -4.10 21.84 24.29
C VAL A 817 -4.75 21.03 25.40
N LEU A 818 -6.08 20.97 25.45
CA LEU A 818 -6.80 20.11 26.39
C LEU A 818 -6.43 18.64 26.20
N ALA A 819 -6.36 18.15 24.96
CA ALA A 819 -5.93 16.79 24.65
C ALA A 819 -4.49 16.52 25.13
N THR A 820 -3.60 17.51 24.97
CA THR A 820 -2.22 17.43 25.45
C THR A 820 -2.17 17.38 26.98
N LYS A 821 -2.90 18.26 27.67
CA LYS A 821 -3.03 18.25 29.15
C LYS A 821 -3.54 16.90 29.65
N ILE A 822 -4.59 16.36 29.03
CA ILE A 822 -5.13 15.04 29.36
C ILE A 822 -4.08 13.94 29.20
N ARG A 823 -3.29 13.97 28.13
CA ARG A 823 -2.19 13.00 27.92
C ARG A 823 -1.09 13.14 28.97
N THR A 824 -0.79 14.34 29.44
CA THR A 824 0.23 14.56 30.51
C THR A 824 -0.23 14.14 31.90
N LEU A 825 -1.54 14.01 32.12
CA LEU A 825 -2.11 13.49 33.37
C LEU A 825 -2.14 11.96 33.41
N ALA A 826 -2.01 11.30 32.25
CA ALA A 826 -1.72 9.88 32.24
C ALA A 826 -0.32 9.67 32.85
N PRO A 827 -0.12 8.64 33.69
CA PRO A 827 1.18 8.39 34.30
C PRO A 827 2.26 8.32 33.20
N PRO A 828 3.45 8.93 33.42
CA PRO A 828 4.50 8.90 32.42
C PRO A 828 4.78 7.44 32.04
N VAL A 829 4.93 7.20 30.75
CA VAL A 829 5.60 5.98 30.29
C VAL A 829 6.99 6.03 30.92
N ASP A 830 7.26 5.09 31.82
CA ASP A 830 8.59 4.94 32.40
C ASP A 830 9.54 4.44 31.29
N ILE A 831 10.18 5.39 30.64
CA ILE A 831 11.22 5.19 29.61
C ILE A 831 12.62 5.17 30.24
N SER A 832 12.75 5.06 31.57
CA SER A 832 14.07 4.92 32.21
C SER A 832 14.79 3.61 31.86
N GLY A 833 14.13 2.70 31.15
CA GLY A 833 14.72 1.49 30.57
C GLY A 833 15.07 1.55 29.07
N VAL A 834 14.98 2.70 28.40
CA VAL A 834 15.24 2.85 26.94
C VAL A 834 16.42 3.80 26.62
N MET A 835 17.43 3.86 27.50
CA MET A 835 18.76 4.37 27.11
C MET A 835 19.80 3.27 27.15
#